data_AF-A0A178IAA0-F1
#
_entry.id   AF-A0A178IAA0-F1
#
_cell.length_a   1.000
_cell.length_b   1.000
_cell.length_c   1.000
_cell.angle_alpha   90.00
_cell.angle_beta   90.00
_cell.angle_gamma   90.00
#
_symmetry.space_group_name_H-M   'P 1'
#
loop_
_entity.id
_entity.type
_entity.pdbx_description
1 polymer ?
#
loop_
_entity_poly.entity_id
_entity_poly.type
_entity_poly.pdbx_seq_one_letter_code
_entity_poly.pdbx_strand_id
1 'polypeptide(L)'
;MNKIISFMFPYYHAVLLLASAFAGMFSVVPARGGEPAGAPAFWGQDLFIGGRGAYHTYRIPAMVVTTKGSILAFCEGRRNSSSDNGAIDILLRRSTDGGRTWGPILRVHGIDEGRITIGNPVPIADRQTGDVHLLLCEDGKKLFYMKSTDDGLSFTAPREITDVVDAQCKRIGFKWVHMLTGPGHGLQMRSGRLVVPLKPAGPPQDGVKRRTGVIYSDDHGQTWKPGGIVPHTIGELSESTVIERSDGKLMINMRWHDGYFRATSLSSDGGLTWSEPKIEESLPDPVNQGSLLACSEVFGQEDRRVVFSNLDQGKITPEKGRTVFSSRARLTVRLSHDDGDTWDESCLITPGFSGYSDLAMTRDGKVLLLYENGKEIYSEKLTLVCFDLAFLKEKGMTAPAASIRAGLEFAPLFRDHAVLQHGRPVPVWGRAAAGENVTVSFAGQKVSATADASGRWKATLAALAPSKQGVELAVSGKTETLVANDVVVGEVWLAAGQSNMEMPVRDAQNAADVIATASFSEIREIRIERRSKETAEEVAGGKWTSANPKTVGEFSALGYFFARDLYKQLDVPVGIINCSWSYAPVEAWLGAESSDPRLGPAFAALHKRWEATLRDYPAALEKFTADMNAWKDAQTKANVDGKPFDKPRPRRPSGPGQNTALGGIYNGMIHPLAPYALAGVILATGETDAMSGNPDEYAQYFASLIKGWRRAFAQDDLPFYWLQLSTYGETKSRHTERWAYFREAQSRALLLPATGQAVTIDIGDPEAPRPKNKQAAANRLARLALKNAYKQSVQDAGPVPRGAQPVANGFRIDFANCPGGLVSAAPKPGGFELAGSDGKYKPASAEVDGSSVVVTSPSVKAPAFVRYGWRLAGAASLRNQDGLPAPPFRTDAIPFGEKGAE
;
A
#
# COMPACT_ATOMS: atom_id res chain seq x y z
N MET A 1 -18.63 64.64 -26.51
CA MET A 1 -19.86 64.12 -25.88
C MET A 1 -19.43 63.00 -24.94
N ASN A 2 -19.37 63.24 -23.62
CA ASN A 2 -20.45 63.04 -22.63
C ASN A 2 -20.26 61.69 -21.91
N LYS A 3 -20.09 61.62 -20.58
CA LYS A 3 -19.92 62.70 -19.58
C LYS A 3 -19.35 62.11 -18.27
N ILE A 4 -18.38 62.81 -17.65
CA ILE A 4 -18.12 62.89 -16.18
C ILE A 4 -17.59 61.59 -15.48
N ILE A 5 -16.41 61.49 -14.83
CA ILE A 5 -15.56 62.35 -13.96
C ILE A 5 -16.07 62.38 -12.49
N SER A 6 -15.34 61.85 -11.48
CA SER A 6 -14.42 62.58 -10.57
C SER A 6 -14.03 61.65 -9.39
N PHE A 7 -12.95 61.84 -8.62
CA PHE A 7 -11.59 62.37 -8.86
C PHE A 7 -10.68 61.90 -7.69
N MET A 8 -9.36 62.07 -7.82
CA MET A 8 -8.36 61.84 -6.75
C MET A 8 -7.99 63.15 -6.01
N PHE A 9 -6.97 63.06 -5.13
CA PHE A 9 -6.00 64.10 -4.73
C PHE A 9 -6.27 64.94 -3.44
N PRO A 10 -5.20 65.46 -2.76
CA PRO A 10 -5.06 65.28 -1.31
C PRO A 10 -4.35 66.45 -0.54
N TYR A 11 -3.65 66.11 0.56
CA TYR A 11 -2.46 66.77 1.14
C TYR A 11 -2.60 68.04 2.03
N TYR A 12 -2.34 67.83 3.33
CA TYR A 12 -1.28 68.48 4.15
C TYR A 12 -1.45 69.86 4.86
N HIS A 13 -0.68 69.98 5.97
CA HIS A 13 -0.36 71.14 6.83
C HIS A 13 -1.46 71.68 7.78
N ALA A 14 -1.16 72.23 8.98
CA ALA A 14 -0.01 72.14 9.92
C ALA A 14 -0.33 72.92 11.23
N VAL A 15 0.65 73.03 12.16
CA VAL A 15 0.69 73.97 13.33
C VAL A 15 -0.28 73.64 14.48
N LEU A 16 0.01 73.75 15.79
CA LEU A 16 1.18 73.73 16.71
C LEU A 16 0.58 73.44 18.15
N LEU A 17 1.23 73.32 19.31
CA LEU A 17 2.61 73.45 19.84
C LEU A 17 2.68 72.64 21.17
N LEU A 18 3.79 71.95 21.51
CA LEU A 18 4.42 71.91 22.86
C LEU A 18 5.59 70.91 22.94
N ALA A 19 6.75 71.38 23.44
CA ALA A 19 7.78 70.55 24.10
C ALA A 19 7.60 70.69 25.64
N SER A 20 8.20 69.95 26.56
CA SER A 20 9.50 69.23 26.64
C SER A 20 9.39 68.21 27.80
N ALA A 21 10.29 67.27 28.08
CA ALA A 21 11.28 66.49 27.32
C ALA A 21 11.84 65.43 28.31
N PHE A 22 12.28 64.25 27.83
CA PHE A 22 13.27 63.44 28.57
C PHE A 22 14.00 62.49 27.61
N ALA A 23 15.31 62.36 27.77
CA ALA A 23 16.14 61.41 27.03
C ALA A 23 16.36 60.13 27.85
N GLY A 24 16.38 58.97 27.18
CA GLY A 24 16.50 57.68 27.83
C GLY A 24 16.57 56.53 26.84
N MET A 25 17.67 56.45 26.07
CA MET A 25 17.92 55.28 25.23
C MET A 25 18.30 54.07 26.09
N PHE A 26 17.42 53.08 26.16
CA PHE A 26 17.80 51.70 26.46
C PHE A 26 17.31 50.79 25.33
N SER A 27 18.19 49.88 24.90
CA SER A 27 17.91 48.93 23.83
C SER A 27 16.92 47.87 24.31
N VAL A 28 15.67 47.96 23.86
CA VAL A 28 14.67 46.89 24.07
C VAL A 28 15.01 45.71 23.15
N VAL A 29 15.74 44.74 23.70
CA VAL A 29 15.82 43.40 23.14
C VAL A 29 14.39 42.84 23.09
N PRO A 30 13.92 42.28 21.96
CA PRO A 30 12.58 41.70 21.90
C PRO A 30 12.49 40.54 22.90
N ALA A 31 11.56 40.66 23.85
CA ALA A 31 11.31 39.61 24.83
C ALA A 31 10.93 38.30 24.11
N ARG A 32 11.42 37.17 24.61
CA ARG A 32 11.04 35.84 24.09
C ARG A 32 9.51 35.72 24.15
N GLY A 33 8.88 35.44 23.01
CA GLY A 33 7.46 35.11 22.98
C GLY A 33 7.22 33.84 23.79
N GLY A 34 6.46 33.94 24.87
CA GLY A 34 6.06 32.77 25.66
C GLY A 34 5.10 31.90 24.86
N GLU A 35 5.19 30.57 25.02
CA GLU A 35 4.19 29.67 24.46
C GLU A 35 2.79 29.93 25.07
N PRO A 36 1.71 29.65 24.33
CA PRO A 36 0.37 29.60 24.91
C PRO A 36 0.32 28.53 26.00
N ALA A 37 -0.06 28.91 27.22
CA ALA A 37 -0.28 27.95 28.30
C ALA A 37 -1.40 26.96 27.92
N GLY A 38 -1.10 25.66 27.93
CA GLY A 38 -2.07 24.61 27.61
C GLY A 38 -1.61 23.52 26.62
N ALA A 39 -0.37 23.56 26.12
CA ALA A 39 0.18 22.41 25.40
C ALA A 39 0.36 21.20 26.37
N PRO A 40 -0.07 19.97 26.00
CA PRO A 40 0.08 18.82 26.87
C PRO A 40 1.56 18.41 26.98
N ALA A 41 2.01 18.11 28.21
CA ALA A 41 3.39 17.73 28.54
C ALA A 41 3.84 16.37 27.97
N PHE A 42 2.92 15.63 27.33
CA PHE A 42 3.17 14.41 26.56
C PHE A 42 2.23 14.40 25.35
N TRP A 43 2.76 14.26 24.13
CA TRP A 43 1.97 14.08 22.90
C TRP A 43 2.71 13.19 21.90
N GLY A 44 2.04 12.75 20.83
CA GLY A 44 2.66 11.95 19.78
C GLY A 44 2.00 12.05 18.41
N GLN A 45 2.66 11.47 17.41
CA GLN A 45 2.24 11.42 16.02
C GLN A 45 2.88 10.24 15.28
N ASP A 46 2.12 9.55 14.43
CA ASP A 46 2.66 8.53 13.54
C ASP A 46 3.35 9.21 12.33
N LEU A 47 4.67 9.07 12.20
CA LEU A 47 5.43 9.73 11.14
C LEU A 47 5.55 8.91 9.86
N PHE A 48 5.62 7.59 10.00
CA PHE A 48 5.74 6.63 8.90
C PHE A 48 4.90 5.39 9.20
N ILE A 49 4.09 4.90 8.25
CA ILE A 49 3.16 3.79 8.45
C ILE A 49 3.30 2.81 7.27
N GLY A 50 3.62 1.54 7.56
CA GLY A 50 3.82 0.49 6.55
C GLY A 50 2.60 0.31 5.65
N GLY A 51 2.83 0.17 4.34
CA GLY A 51 1.75 0.11 3.36
C GLY A 51 1.01 1.44 3.17
N ARG A 52 1.57 2.57 3.60
CA ARG A 52 1.22 3.90 3.07
C ARG A 52 2.39 4.41 2.23
N GLY A 53 2.10 4.98 1.06
CA GLY A 53 3.15 5.45 0.14
C GLY A 53 3.74 4.34 -0.71
N ALA A 54 5.06 4.37 -0.93
CA ALA A 54 5.77 3.45 -1.85
C ALA A 54 6.50 2.29 -1.14
N TYR A 55 6.23 2.08 0.16
CA TYR A 55 7.01 1.18 1.01
C TYR A 55 6.12 0.26 1.86
N HIS A 56 6.39 -1.04 1.79
CA HIS A 56 5.73 -2.06 2.62
C HIS A 56 6.01 -1.85 4.12
N THR A 57 7.23 -1.45 4.49
CA THR A 57 7.63 -1.28 5.91
C THR A 57 8.59 -0.13 6.08
N TYR A 58 8.44 0.61 7.18
CA TYR A 58 9.38 1.64 7.64
C TYR A 58 10.03 1.15 8.94
N ARG A 59 11.37 1.15 9.02
CA ARG A 59 12.14 0.59 10.15
C ARG A 59 13.40 1.41 10.45
N ILE A 60 14.08 1.06 11.53
CA ILE A 60 15.40 1.58 11.91
C ILE A 60 15.39 3.12 12.00
N PRO A 61 14.68 3.69 12.99
CA PRO A 61 14.59 5.13 13.19
C PRO A 61 15.95 5.73 13.60
N ALA A 62 16.24 6.92 13.11
CA ALA A 62 17.34 7.77 13.56
C ALA A 62 16.91 9.24 13.52
N MET A 63 17.35 10.07 14.48
CA MET A 63 16.81 11.44 14.64
C MET A 63 17.84 12.43 15.19
N VAL A 64 17.87 13.64 14.62
CA VAL A 64 18.65 14.79 15.16
C VAL A 64 17.86 16.08 15.12
N VAL A 65 18.20 17.00 16.02
CA VAL A 65 17.76 18.41 15.99
C VAL A 65 18.92 19.28 15.53
N THR A 66 18.69 20.12 14.52
CA THR A 66 19.74 20.90 13.86
C THR A 66 20.09 22.21 14.60
N THR A 67 21.14 22.89 14.14
CA THR A 67 21.51 24.24 14.57
C THR A 67 20.49 25.33 14.20
N LYS A 68 19.41 24.99 13.47
CA LYS A 68 18.25 25.88 13.25
C LYS A 68 17.04 25.50 14.11
N GLY A 69 17.09 24.39 14.84
CA GLY A 69 15.97 23.85 15.63
C GLY A 69 15.04 22.95 14.81
N SER A 70 15.38 22.67 13.55
CA SER A 70 14.65 21.72 12.71
C SER A 70 14.88 20.30 13.21
N ILE A 71 13.87 19.44 13.12
CA ILE A 71 13.98 18.01 13.47
C ILE A 71 14.05 17.21 12.19
N LEU A 72 15.04 16.34 12.08
CA LEU A 72 15.23 15.44 10.95
C LEU A 72 15.02 13.99 11.43
N ALA A 73 13.94 13.37 10.95
CA ALA A 73 13.55 12.00 11.30
C ALA A 73 13.81 11.07 10.11
N PHE A 74 14.84 10.23 10.23
CA PHE A 74 15.28 9.29 9.20
C PHE A 74 14.77 7.87 9.48
N CYS A 75 14.63 7.06 8.42
CA CYS A 75 14.35 5.64 8.53
C CYS A 75 14.75 4.85 7.27
N GLU A 76 14.79 3.52 7.39
CA GLU A 76 14.77 2.60 6.25
C GLU A 76 13.36 2.49 5.67
N GLY A 77 13.21 2.85 4.40
CA GLY A 77 12.05 2.51 3.57
C GLY A 77 12.26 1.16 2.89
N ARG A 78 11.61 0.11 3.39
CA ARG A 78 11.72 -1.26 2.85
C ARG A 78 10.59 -1.49 1.83
N ARG A 79 10.91 -1.54 0.54
CA ARG A 79 9.91 -1.49 -0.55
C ARG A 79 8.93 -2.67 -0.51
N ASN A 80 9.46 -3.89 -0.46
CA ASN A 80 8.71 -5.11 -0.84
C ASN A 80 8.32 -6.02 0.33
N SER A 81 8.93 -5.86 1.51
CA SER A 81 8.65 -6.66 2.71
C SER A 81 9.29 -6.02 3.94
N SER A 82 9.01 -6.55 5.13
CA SER A 82 9.68 -6.17 6.39
C SER A 82 11.09 -6.78 6.56
N SER A 83 11.60 -7.58 5.62
CA SER A 83 12.91 -8.25 5.72
C SER A 83 14.08 -7.27 5.82
N ASP A 84 15.12 -7.62 6.58
CA ASP A 84 16.37 -6.85 6.69
C ASP A 84 17.25 -6.89 5.42
N ASN A 85 16.83 -7.62 4.37
CA ASN A 85 17.52 -7.69 3.09
C ASN A 85 16.50 -7.56 1.95
N GLY A 86 16.59 -6.51 1.13
CA GLY A 86 15.67 -6.26 0.02
C GLY A 86 16.14 -5.10 -0.86
N ALA A 87 15.22 -4.51 -1.62
CA ALA A 87 15.39 -3.13 -2.09
C ALA A 87 14.96 -2.20 -0.95
N ILE A 88 15.93 -1.53 -0.34
CA ILE A 88 15.74 -0.66 0.84
C ILE A 88 16.40 0.69 0.56
N ASP A 89 15.64 1.76 0.81
CA ASP A 89 16.07 3.16 0.63
C ASP A 89 16.21 3.84 2.00
N ILE A 90 17.03 4.88 2.12
CA ILE A 90 17.04 5.78 3.29
C ILE A 90 16.14 6.97 3.02
N LEU A 91 15.23 7.21 3.97
CA LEU A 91 14.18 8.22 3.89
C LEU A 91 14.33 9.24 5.02
N LEU A 92 13.70 10.40 4.84
CA LEU A 92 13.68 11.51 5.78
C LEU A 92 12.29 12.18 5.78
N ARG A 93 11.80 12.57 6.95
CA ARG A 93 10.83 13.68 7.10
C ARG A 93 11.48 14.78 7.93
N ARG A 94 11.09 16.03 7.65
CA ARG A 94 11.63 17.23 8.30
C ARG A 94 10.53 18.07 8.94
N SER A 95 10.76 18.54 10.15
CA SER A 95 9.89 19.47 10.89
C SER A 95 10.66 20.74 11.26
N THR A 96 9.97 21.87 11.37
CA THR A 96 10.53 23.18 11.77
C THR A 96 9.77 23.85 12.92
N ASP A 97 8.85 23.14 13.58
CA ASP A 97 7.90 23.70 14.56
C ASP A 97 7.84 22.93 15.89
N GLY A 98 8.92 22.20 16.22
CA GLY A 98 8.98 21.32 17.38
C GLY A 98 8.33 19.95 17.16
N GLY A 99 8.18 19.50 15.91
CA GLY A 99 7.65 18.18 15.57
C GLY A 99 6.13 18.12 15.45
N ARG A 100 5.47 19.28 15.43
CA ARG A 100 4.00 19.41 15.42
C ARG A 100 3.44 19.24 14.00
N THR A 101 4.23 19.54 12.98
CA THR A 101 3.97 19.32 11.55
C THR A 101 5.22 18.78 10.85
N TRP A 102 5.05 18.05 9.76
CA TRP A 102 6.12 17.33 9.09
C TRP A 102 5.99 17.35 7.57
N GLY A 103 7.04 17.80 6.89
CA GLY A 103 7.14 17.78 5.44
C GLY A 103 6.98 16.38 4.81
N PRO A 104 6.87 16.31 3.48
CA PRO A 104 6.74 15.04 2.75
C PRO A 104 7.94 14.11 3.02
N ILE A 105 7.73 12.82 2.76
CA ILE A 105 8.81 11.83 2.81
C ILE A 105 9.78 12.10 1.65
N LEU A 106 10.98 12.55 1.99
CA LEU A 106 12.11 12.68 1.08
C LEU A 106 12.87 11.36 1.03
N ARG A 107 13.33 10.96 -0.17
CA ARG A 107 14.27 9.84 -0.35
C ARG A 107 15.67 10.40 -0.39
N VAL A 108 16.47 10.13 0.64
CA VAL A 108 17.83 10.65 0.78
C VAL A 108 18.82 9.85 -0.05
N HIS A 109 18.74 8.51 0.03
CA HIS A 109 19.55 7.62 -0.80
C HIS A 109 18.83 6.29 -1.07
N GLY A 110 19.29 5.57 -2.09
CA GLY A 110 18.62 4.41 -2.65
C GLY A 110 19.14 4.04 -4.03
N ILE A 111 18.89 2.79 -4.46
CA ILE A 111 19.21 2.30 -5.80
C ILE A 111 17.95 1.73 -6.44
N ASP A 112 17.61 2.13 -7.67
CA ASP A 112 16.33 1.79 -8.29
C ASP A 112 16.26 0.34 -8.77
N GLU A 113 17.34 -0.15 -9.39
CA GLU A 113 17.45 -1.50 -9.93
C GLU A 113 18.14 -2.49 -8.96
N GLY A 114 17.78 -3.76 -9.06
CA GLY A 114 18.35 -4.83 -8.24
C GLY A 114 17.72 -4.99 -6.85
N ARG A 115 18.46 -5.64 -5.94
CA ARG A 115 18.00 -6.00 -4.58
C ARG A 115 18.99 -5.51 -3.52
N ILE A 116 19.42 -4.26 -3.65
CA ILE A 116 20.44 -3.63 -2.80
C ILE A 116 19.79 -3.03 -1.56
N THR A 117 20.38 -3.31 -0.41
CA THR A 117 19.94 -2.84 0.91
C THR A 117 20.78 -1.63 1.33
N ILE A 118 20.21 -0.42 1.23
CA ILE A 118 20.75 0.77 1.89
C ILE A 118 20.13 0.84 3.29
N GLY A 119 20.94 0.85 4.34
CA GLY A 119 20.43 0.67 5.72
C GLY A 119 21.22 1.33 6.82
N ASN A 120 20.67 1.25 8.03
CA ASN A 120 21.25 1.73 9.29
C ASN A 120 21.78 3.18 9.24
N PRO A 121 20.89 4.17 9.04
CA PRO A 121 21.28 5.58 9.00
C PRO A 121 21.80 6.04 10.38
N VAL A 122 22.87 6.82 10.36
CA VAL A 122 23.42 7.53 11.53
C VAL A 122 23.69 9.00 11.17
N PRO A 123 22.77 9.93 11.50
CA PRO A 123 22.96 11.35 11.33
C PRO A 123 23.72 11.99 12.52
N ILE A 124 24.38 13.12 12.27
CA ILE A 124 24.95 14.02 13.29
C ILE A 124 24.65 15.47 12.88
N ALA A 125 24.11 16.27 13.80
CA ALA A 125 24.01 17.72 13.63
C ALA A 125 25.28 18.39 14.18
N ASP A 126 26.09 18.98 13.31
CA ASP A 126 27.32 19.69 13.71
C ASP A 126 26.98 21.08 14.25
N ARG A 127 27.30 21.31 15.53
CA ARG A 127 27.03 22.55 16.26
C ARG A 127 28.00 23.68 15.92
N GLN A 128 29.14 23.37 15.30
CA GLN A 128 30.18 24.34 14.94
C GLN A 128 30.03 24.83 13.49
N THR A 129 29.70 23.94 12.55
CA THR A 129 29.46 24.32 11.13
C THR A 129 27.99 24.60 10.82
N GLY A 130 27.07 23.92 11.50
CA GLY A 130 25.65 23.90 11.18
C GLY A 130 25.24 22.89 10.11
N ASP A 131 26.17 22.07 9.63
CA ASP A 131 25.90 20.99 8.69
C ASP A 131 25.22 19.78 9.37
N VAL A 132 24.61 18.92 8.56
CA VAL A 132 24.12 17.60 8.99
C VAL A 132 24.86 16.52 8.23
N HIS A 133 25.67 15.75 8.96
CA HIS A 133 26.36 14.58 8.46
C HIS A 133 25.41 13.37 8.49
N LEU A 134 25.57 12.44 7.55
CA LEU A 134 24.83 11.18 7.53
C LEU A 134 25.77 10.05 7.08
N LEU A 135 25.81 8.97 7.86
CA LEU A 135 26.48 7.72 7.48
C LEU A 135 25.45 6.60 7.35
N LEU A 136 25.73 5.64 6.48
CA LEU A 136 24.86 4.49 6.19
C LEU A 136 25.68 3.34 5.59
N CYS A 137 25.11 2.13 5.53
CA CYS A 137 25.75 0.98 4.88
C CYS A 137 24.97 0.47 3.64
N GLU A 138 25.70 -0.01 2.63
CA GLU A 138 25.17 -0.73 1.47
C GLU A 138 25.45 -2.24 1.62
N ASP A 139 24.41 -3.08 1.58
CA ASP A 139 24.46 -4.54 1.73
C ASP A 139 25.22 -5.05 2.97
N GLY A 140 25.45 -4.18 3.96
CA GLY A 140 26.37 -4.42 5.07
C GLY A 140 27.83 -4.60 4.65
N LYS A 141 28.23 -4.23 3.43
CA LYS A 141 29.56 -4.45 2.83
C LYS A 141 30.33 -3.18 2.51
N LYS A 142 29.66 -2.05 2.37
CA LYS A 142 30.29 -0.74 2.18
C LYS A 142 29.77 0.26 3.20
N LEU A 143 30.61 1.22 3.56
CA LEU A 143 30.25 2.36 4.39
C LEU A 143 30.25 3.64 3.53
N PHE A 144 29.14 4.37 3.54
CA PHE A 144 29.01 5.65 2.83
C PHE A 144 28.82 6.82 3.79
N TYR A 145 29.28 7.98 3.32
CA TYR A 145 29.14 9.28 3.97
C TYR A 145 28.45 10.27 3.03
N MET A 146 27.50 11.03 3.57
CA MET A 146 26.75 12.12 2.92
C MET A 146 26.69 13.33 3.85
N LYS A 147 26.50 14.53 3.30
CA LYS A 147 26.32 15.77 4.06
C LYS A 147 25.19 16.63 3.49
N SER A 148 24.42 17.26 4.36
CA SER A 148 23.55 18.38 4.05
C SER A 148 24.17 19.67 4.62
N THR A 149 24.20 20.73 3.82
CA THR A 149 24.58 22.09 4.25
C THR A 149 23.37 23.05 4.26
N ASP A 150 22.18 22.51 4.05
CA ASP A 150 20.94 23.25 3.79
C ASP A 150 19.83 22.91 4.81
N ASP A 151 20.23 22.42 5.99
CA ASP A 151 19.34 22.07 7.10
C ASP A 151 18.41 20.87 6.81
N GLY A 152 18.92 19.90 6.05
CA GLY A 152 18.25 18.64 5.73
C GLY A 152 17.26 18.73 4.57
N LEU A 153 17.42 19.68 3.65
CA LEU A 153 16.59 19.78 2.44
C LEU A 153 17.17 18.94 1.28
N SER A 154 18.50 18.87 1.17
CA SER A 154 19.22 18.00 0.24
C SER A 154 20.50 17.44 0.86
N PHE A 155 21.04 16.37 0.27
CA PHE A 155 22.30 15.75 0.69
C PHE A 155 23.21 15.55 -0.52
N THR A 156 24.53 15.65 -0.30
CA THR A 156 25.55 15.30 -1.30
C THR A 156 25.40 13.85 -1.77
N ALA A 157 25.84 13.56 -3.00
CA ALA A 157 26.03 12.18 -3.45
C ALA A 157 26.86 11.36 -2.43
N PRO A 158 26.58 10.05 -2.28
CA PRO A 158 27.25 9.21 -1.30
C PRO A 158 28.71 8.98 -1.65
N ARG A 159 29.62 9.33 -0.74
CA ARG A 159 31.05 9.04 -0.84
C ARG A 159 31.37 7.77 -0.06
N GLU A 160 31.94 6.77 -0.72
CA GLU A 160 32.41 5.56 -0.04
C GLU A 160 33.62 5.88 0.85
N ILE A 161 33.64 5.30 2.05
CA ILE A 161 34.70 5.43 3.06
C ILE A 161 35.06 4.08 3.70
N THR A 162 34.73 2.97 3.04
CA THR A 162 34.85 1.58 3.55
C THR A 162 36.23 1.24 4.12
N ASP A 163 37.32 1.77 3.53
CA ASP A 163 38.70 1.61 3.99
C ASP A 163 38.92 1.93 5.48
N VAL A 164 38.09 2.80 6.08
CA VAL A 164 38.16 3.11 7.52
C VAL A 164 37.86 1.87 8.38
N VAL A 165 37.01 0.96 7.90
CA VAL A 165 36.61 -0.29 8.57
C VAL A 165 37.74 -1.31 8.48
N ASP A 166 38.37 -1.44 7.30
CA ASP A 166 39.56 -2.27 7.12
C ASP A 166 40.74 -1.77 7.98
N ALA A 167 40.99 -0.45 7.99
CA ALA A 167 42.02 0.15 8.82
C ALA A 167 41.75 -0.02 10.32
N GLN A 168 40.48 -0.07 10.75
CA GLN A 168 40.10 -0.40 12.13
C GLN A 168 40.34 -1.89 12.44
N CYS A 169 39.71 -2.79 11.68
CA CYS A 169 39.74 -4.22 11.98
C CYS A 169 41.15 -4.83 11.85
N LYS A 170 41.98 -4.32 10.93
CA LYS A 170 43.39 -4.71 10.76
C LYS A 170 44.24 -4.48 12.01
N ARG A 171 43.95 -3.44 12.82
CA ARG A 171 44.69 -3.15 14.08
C ARG A 171 44.57 -4.26 15.13
N ILE A 172 43.46 -5.00 15.10
CA ILE A 172 43.18 -6.11 16.03
C ILE A 172 43.23 -7.48 15.32
N GLY A 173 43.77 -7.54 14.10
CA GLY A 173 43.84 -8.77 13.31
C GLY A 173 42.48 -9.40 12.96
N PHE A 174 41.38 -8.65 13.04
CA PHE A 174 40.03 -9.16 12.86
C PHE A 174 39.61 -9.16 11.38
N LYS A 175 39.11 -10.29 10.88
CA LYS A 175 38.60 -10.38 9.50
C LYS A 175 37.09 -10.17 9.44
N TRP A 176 36.66 -8.93 9.22
CA TRP A 176 35.26 -8.62 8.96
C TRP A 176 34.82 -9.11 7.56
N VAL A 177 33.51 -9.36 7.41
CA VAL A 177 32.82 -9.63 6.13
C VAL A 177 31.48 -8.88 6.03
N HIS A 178 31.07 -8.21 7.11
CA HIS A 178 29.85 -7.40 7.21
C HIS A 178 30.04 -6.31 8.26
N MET A 179 29.65 -5.05 8.02
CA MET A 179 29.56 -3.99 9.03
C MET A 179 28.12 -3.45 9.15
N LEU A 180 27.83 -2.72 10.23
CA LEU A 180 26.67 -1.83 10.38
C LEU A 180 27.08 -0.58 11.15
N THR A 181 26.45 0.56 10.87
CA THR A 181 26.53 1.82 11.64
C THR A 181 25.45 1.88 12.72
N GLY A 182 25.76 2.37 13.92
CA GLY A 182 24.80 2.57 15.03
C GLY A 182 23.86 1.38 15.27
N PRO A 183 22.55 1.48 14.92
CA PRO A 183 21.86 2.65 14.36
C PRO A 183 21.21 3.54 15.44
N GLY A 184 20.82 4.74 15.03
CA GLY A 184 20.41 5.86 15.89
C GLY A 184 21.16 7.11 15.43
N HIS A 185 21.44 8.07 16.31
CA HIS A 185 22.31 9.22 16.00
C HIS A 185 23.78 8.99 16.38
N GLY A 186 24.66 9.83 15.85
CA GLY A 186 26.06 9.93 16.25
C GLY A 186 26.33 11.22 17.05
N LEU A 187 27.53 11.32 17.62
CA LEU A 187 27.91 12.36 18.58
C LEU A 187 28.83 13.41 17.94
N GLN A 188 28.71 14.67 18.34
CA GLN A 188 29.81 15.64 18.25
C GLN A 188 30.32 15.97 19.65
N MET A 189 31.59 15.67 19.91
CA MET A 189 32.26 16.01 21.17
C MET A 189 32.44 17.53 21.35
N ARG A 190 32.65 17.98 22.59
CA ARG A 190 33.06 19.34 22.96
C ARG A 190 34.29 19.83 22.19
N SER A 191 35.17 18.90 21.80
CA SER A 191 36.37 19.15 20.97
C SER A 191 36.08 19.41 19.49
N GLY A 192 34.84 19.27 19.03
CA GLY A 192 34.44 19.33 17.62
C GLY A 192 34.47 17.98 16.90
N ARG A 193 35.15 16.96 17.46
CA ARG A 193 35.24 15.61 16.89
C ARG A 193 33.85 14.99 16.69
N LEU A 194 33.57 14.54 15.48
CA LEU A 194 32.41 13.71 15.16
C LEU A 194 32.73 12.24 15.47
N VAL A 195 31.81 11.50 16.10
CA VAL A 195 31.98 10.09 16.50
C VAL A 195 30.75 9.26 16.07
N VAL A 196 30.99 8.14 15.40
CA VAL A 196 29.95 7.23 14.89
C VAL A 196 30.21 5.81 15.41
N PRO A 197 29.25 5.18 16.12
CA PRO A 197 29.33 3.77 16.49
C PRO A 197 29.32 2.84 15.26
N LEU A 198 30.14 1.79 15.31
CA LEU A 198 30.28 0.81 14.23
C LEU A 198 30.32 -0.62 14.79
N LYS A 199 29.64 -1.53 14.10
CA LYS A 199 29.52 -2.96 14.43
C LYS A 199 30.03 -3.85 13.28
N PRO A 200 31.34 -4.00 13.10
CA PRO A 200 31.90 -5.01 12.20
C PRO A 200 31.63 -6.44 12.71
N ALA A 201 31.53 -7.39 11.78
CA ALA A 201 31.31 -8.81 12.06
C ALA A 201 31.99 -9.68 11.00
N GLY A 202 32.39 -10.88 11.40
CA GLY A 202 33.23 -11.80 10.64
C GLY A 202 32.90 -13.27 10.91
N PRO A 203 33.74 -14.21 10.43
CA PRO A 203 33.83 -15.54 11.01
C PRO A 203 34.12 -15.46 12.52
N PRO A 204 33.82 -16.51 13.31
CA PRO A 204 34.20 -16.53 14.72
C PRO A 204 35.71 -16.42 14.86
N GLN A 205 36.15 -15.44 15.65
CA GLN A 205 37.55 -15.24 16.03
C GLN A 205 37.55 -14.95 17.53
N ASP A 206 38.40 -15.65 18.29
CA ASP A 206 38.44 -15.55 19.77
C ASP A 206 37.08 -15.86 20.43
N GLY A 207 36.33 -16.80 19.83
CA GLY A 207 34.99 -17.20 20.27
C GLY A 207 33.82 -16.35 19.73
N VAL A 208 34.08 -15.11 19.30
CA VAL A 208 33.04 -14.11 18.97
C VAL A 208 33.04 -13.69 17.50
N LYS A 209 31.86 -13.57 16.89
CA LYS A 209 31.65 -13.19 15.48
C LYS A 209 31.50 -11.68 15.26
N ARG A 210 31.01 -10.94 16.25
CA ARG A 210 30.82 -9.49 16.19
C ARG A 210 31.97 -8.77 16.92
N ARG A 211 32.13 -7.50 16.60
CA ARG A 211 32.93 -6.51 17.36
C ARG A 211 32.15 -5.20 17.37
N THR A 212 32.45 -4.34 18.34
CA THR A 212 31.81 -3.02 18.50
C THR A 212 32.89 -1.97 18.72
N GLY A 213 32.72 -0.77 18.18
CA GLY A 213 33.66 0.33 18.36
C GLY A 213 33.14 1.61 17.74
N VAL A 214 34.04 2.55 17.44
CA VAL A 214 33.69 3.82 16.80
C VAL A 214 34.63 4.17 15.65
N ILE A 215 34.16 4.98 14.72
CA ILE A 215 34.98 5.77 13.79
C ILE A 215 34.75 7.25 14.05
N TYR A 216 35.69 8.11 13.64
CA TYR A 216 35.62 9.54 13.96
C TYR A 216 36.15 10.44 12.85
N SER A 217 35.80 11.72 12.92
CA SER A 217 36.35 12.80 12.09
C SER A 217 36.72 13.98 12.99
N ASP A 218 37.91 14.57 12.77
CA ASP A 218 38.36 15.80 13.45
C ASP A 218 38.24 17.04 12.55
N ASP A 219 37.60 16.90 11.37
CA ASP A 219 37.66 17.87 10.28
C ASP A 219 36.29 18.09 9.59
N HIS A 220 35.21 17.98 10.37
CA HIS A 220 33.83 18.17 9.92
C HIS A 220 33.44 17.25 8.75
N GLY A 221 33.80 15.97 8.89
CA GLY A 221 33.48 14.89 7.97
C GLY A 221 34.28 14.88 6.67
N GLN A 222 35.34 15.69 6.54
CA GLN A 222 36.21 15.69 5.37
C GLN A 222 37.00 14.38 5.27
N THR A 223 37.62 13.92 6.36
CA THR A 223 38.22 12.59 6.48
C THR A 223 37.62 11.80 7.64
N TRP A 224 37.61 10.48 7.50
CA TRP A 224 37.14 9.55 8.53
C TRP A 224 38.28 8.63 8.94
N LYS A 225 38.45 8.46 10.25
CA LYS A 225 39.58 7.78 10.89
C LYS A 225 39.09 6.62 11.75
N PRO A 226 39.81 5.48 11.78
CA PRO A 226 39.45 4.36 12.62
C PRO A 226 39.68 4.68 14.11
N GLY A 227 38.63 4.57 14.93
CA GLY A 227 38.73 4.61 16.39
C GLY A 227 39.03 3.22 16.98
N GLY A 228 38.84 3.09 18.29
CA GLY A 228 38.99 1.86 19.04
C GLY A 228 37.83 0.87 18.85
N ILE A 229 38.16 -0.41 18.97
CA ILE A 229 37.20 -1.51 19.19
C ILE A 229 37.16 -1.81 20.70
N VAL A 230 35.97 -2.04 21.25
CA VAL A 230 35.75 -2.40 22.65
C VAL A 230 36.23 -3.84 22.90
N PRO A 231 36.85 -4.15 24.05
CA PRO A 231 37.16 -5.52 24.46
C PRO A 231 35.92 -6.43 24.45
N HIS A 232 36.12 -7.71 24.16
CA HIS A 232 35.04 -8.70 23.95
C HIS A 232 34.97 -9.75 25.08
N THR A 233 35.47 -9.42 26.27
CA THR A 233 35.60 -10.30 27.43
C THR A 233 34.26 -10.83 27.98
N ILE A 234 33.14 -10.16 27.68
CA ILE A 234 31.78 -10.62 27.98
C ILE A 234 31.02 -11.19 26.77
N GLY A 235 31.68 -11.37 25.61
CA GLY A 235 31.10 -12.02 24.43
C GLY A 235 30.61 -11.08 23.33
N GLU A 236 29.49 -11.45 22.69
CA GLU A 236 28.95 -10.89 21.45
C GLU A 236 28.28 -9.51 21.68
N LEU A 237 29.08 -8.45 21.65
CA LEU A 237 28.63 -7.05 21.64
C LEU A 237 28.30 -6.55 20.22
N SER A 238 27.36 -5.59 20.10
CA SER A 238 26.89 -5.13 18.78
C SER A 238 26.36 -3.68 18.70
N GLU A 239 25.19 -3.47 18.09
CA GLU A 239 24.57 -2.16 17.83
C GLU A 239 24.59 -1.28 19.09
N SER A 240 24.97 -0.02 18.91
CA SER A 240 25.42 0.81 20.02
C SER A 240 25.20 2.30 19.78
N THR A 241 25.15 3.02 20.90
CA THR A 241 24.93 4.46 21.02
C THR A 241 26.03 5.03 21.93
N VAL A 242 26.45 6.27 21.71
CA VAL A 242 27.61 6.88 22.38
C VAL A 242 27.32 8.32 22.80
N ILE A 243 27.76 8.69 24.01
CA ILE A 243 27.64 10.05 24.55
C ILE A 243 28.97 10.53 25.14
N GLU A 244 29.14 11.84 25.25
CA GLU A 244 30.17 12.46 26.09
C GLU A 244 29.58 12.77 27.47
N ARG A 245 30.21 12.23 28.53
CA ARG A 245 29.85 12.47 29.93
C ARG A 245 30.27 13.87 30.37
N SER A 246 29.76 14.36 31.49
CA SER A 246 30.15 15.68 32.03
C SER A 246 31.66 15.81 32.27
N ASP A 247 32.32 14.69 32.65
CA ASP A 247 33.77 14.57 32.84
C ASP A 247 34.61 14.43 31.56
N GLY A 248 33.99 14.55 30.37
CA GLY A 248 34.67 14.50 29.07
C GLY A 248 35.04 13.10 28.59
N LYS A 249 34.74 12.03 29.34
CA LYS A 249 34.87 10.66 28.83
C LYS A 249 33.74 10.33 27.87
N LEU A 250 34.02 9.51 26.86
CA LEU A 250 32.95 8.86 26.10
C LEU A 250 32.44 7.65 26.85
N MET A 251 31.12 7.45 26.86
CA MET A 251 30.48 6.18 27.22
C MET A 251 29.79 5.60 25.99
N ILE A 252 30.10 4.35 25.66
CA ILE A 252 29.37 3.57 24.65
C ILE A 252 28.45 2.56 25.35
N ASN A 253 27.19 2.49 24.94
CA ASN A 253 26.19 1.54 25.43
C ASN A 253 25.75 0.61 24.30
N MET A 254 25.77 -0.69 24.57
CA MET A 254 25.86 -1.74 23.55
C MET A 254 24.80 -2.83 23.73
N ARG A 255 24.26 -3.30 22.60
CA ARG A 255 23.41 -4.49 22.50
C ARG A 255 24.28 -5.74 22.66
N TRP A 256 24.19 -6.39 23.81
CA TRP A 256 24.79 -7.70 24.10
C TRP A 256 23.88 -8.83 23.60
N HIS A 257 24.44 -9.91 23.02
CA HIS A 257 23.65 -11.06 22.51
C HIS A 257 23.62 -12.27 23.44
N ASP A 258 24.54 -12.36 24.41
CA ASP A 258 24.72 -13.55 25.26
C ASP A 258 24.03 -13.43 26.63
N GLY A 259 23.23 -12.38 26.82
CA GLY A 259 22.46 -12.12 28.04
C GLY A 259 21.28 -11.17 27.79
N TYR A 260 20.65 -10.70 28.87
CA TYR A 260 19.39 -9.95 28.85
C TYR A 260 19.52 -8.51 29.37
N PHE A 261 20.69 -7.89 29.19
CA PHE A 261 21.04 -6.58 29.73
C PHE A 261 21.86 -5.77 28.73
N ARG A 262 21.93 -4.45 28.93
CA ARG A 262 22.89 -3.60 28.23
C ARG A 262 24.31 -3.84 28.75
N ALA A 263 25.30 -3.53 27.91
CA ALA A 263 26.69 -3.41 28.34
C ALA A 263 27.22 -1.98 28.07
N THR A 264 28.12 -1.50 28.93
CA THR A 264 28.78 -0.19 28.85
C THR A 264 30.29 -0.34 28.74
N SER A 265 30.96 0.64 28.14
CA SER A 265 32.42 0.81 28.21
C SER A 265 32.77 2.30 28.14
N LEU A 266 33.89 2.69 28.75
CA LEU A 266 34.37 4.07 28.83
C LEU A 266 35.64 4.29 28.02
N SER A 267 35.77 5.48 27.43
CA SER A 267 36.98 5.94 26.74
C SER A 267 37.39 7.33 27.23
N SER A 268 38.67 7.49 27.58
CA SER A 268 39.26 8.75 28.06
C SER A 268 40.14 9.46 27.03
N ASP A 269 40.16 8.99 25.77
CA ASP A 269 41.00 9.51 24.68
C ASP A 269 40.19 9.90 23.42
N GLY A 270 38.88 10.09 23.60
CA GLY A 270 37.96 10.44 22.51
C GLY A 270 37.67 9.29 21.56
N GLY A 271 37.62 8.05 22.07
CA GLY A 271 37.19 6.86 21.34
C GLY A 271 38.31 6.08 20.64
N LEU A 272 39.57 6.23 21.05
CA LEU A 272 40.71 5.50 20.49
C LEU A 272 41.00 4.20 21.26
N THR A 273 40.83 4.20 22.58
CA THR A 273 40.85 3.02 23.45
C THR A 273 39.60 2.97 24.33
N TRP A 274 39.26 1.78 24.83
CA TRP A 274 38.04 1.47 25.57
C TRP A 274 38.37 0.60 26.79
N SER A 275 37.68 0.83 27.91
CA SER A 275 37.74 -0.03 29.09
C SER A 275 37.17 -1.41 28.78
N GLU A 276 37.48 -2.39 29.65
CA GLU A 276 36.71 -3.63 29.71
C GLU A 276 35.20 -3.30 29.84
N PRO A 277 34.32 -4.02 29.12
CA PRO A 277 32.90 -3.78 29.14
C PRO A 277 32.25 -4.28 30.45
N LYS A 278 31.40 -3.44 31.04
CA LYS A 278 30.58 -3.74 32.22
C LYS A 278 29.16 -4.12 31.79
N ILE A 279 28.55 -5.08 32.47
CA ILE A 279 27.12 -5.41 32.33
C ILE A 279 26.32 -4.45 33.22
N GLU A 280 25.27 -3.83 32.68
CA GLU A 280 24.36 -2.97 33.44
C GLU A 280 23.08 -3.73 33.80
N GLU A 281 23.09 -4.41 34.95
CA GLU A 281 21.93 -5.18 35.46
C GLU A 281 20.69 -4.31 35.72
N SER A 282 20.87 -3.00 35.87
CA SER A 282 19.80 -1.98 35.96
C SER A 282 19.10 -1.71 34.62
N LEU A 283 19.66 -2.18 33.50
CA LEU A 283 19.19 -1.93 32.13
C LEU A 283 18.83 -3.26 31.42
N PRO A 284 17.70 -3.93 31.77
CA PRO A 284 17.27 -5.14 31.10
C PRO A 284 16.92 -4.88 29.63
N ASP A 285 17.31 -5.78 28.73
CA ASP A 285 17.22 -5.62 27.26
C ASP A 285 17.00 -6.97 26.54
N PRO A 286 16.03 -7.10 25.61
CA PRO A 286 15.71 -8.33 24.88
C PRO A 286 16.59 -8.51 23.63
N VAL A 287 17.87 -8.16 23.71
CA VAL A 287 18.81 -8.14 22.58
C VAL A 287 18.25 -7.25 21.45
N ASN A 288 18.11 -5.96 21.72
CA ASN A 288 17.56 -4.92 20.83
C ASN A 288 18.52 -3.72 20.69
N GLN A 289 18.24 -2.80 19.76
CA GLN A 289 18.87 -1.48 19.78
C GLN A 289 18.27 -0.63 20.93
N GLY A 290 19.00 0.40 21.35
CA GLY A 290 18.54 1.42 22.30
C GLY A 290 19.38 2.69 22.09
N SER A 291 18.85 3.83 22.53
CA SER A 291 19.46 5.14 22.30
C SER A 291 19.73 5.85 23.63
N LEU A 292 20.91 6.47 23.74
CA LEU A 292 21.31 7.36 24.83
C LEU A 292 21.28 8.80 24.35
N LEU A 293 21.04 9.75 25.25
CA LEU A 293 21.16 11.18 24.98
C LEU A 293 21.68 11.93 26.21
N ALA A 294 22.77 12.67 26.07
CA ALA A 294 23.30 13.52 27.15
C ALA A 294 22.57 14.86 27.21
N CYS A 295 22.02 15.21 28.37
CA CYS A 295 21.31 16.47 28.57
C CYS A 295 22.25 17.69 28.50
N SER A 296 23.56 17.50 28.73
CA SER A 296 24.59 18.54 28.61
C SER A 296 24.73 19.13 27.21
N GLU A 297 24.27 18.42 26.16
CA GLU A 297 24.26 18.92 24.79
C GLU A 297 23.23 20.05 24.56
N VAL A 298 22.28 20.24 25.49
CA VAL A 298 21.25 21.31 25.46
C VAL A 298 21.37 22.26 26.66
N PHE A 299 21.57 21.73 27.87
CA PHE A 299 21.57 22.56 29.10
C PHE A 299 22.96 23.02 29.56
N GLY A 300 24.05 22.51 28.96
CA GLY A 300 25.42 22.92 29.26
C GLY A 300 26.27 21.84 29.94
N GLN A 301 27.59 22.04 29.93
CA GLN A 301 28.58 20.97 30.18
C GLN A 301 28.54 20.32 31.56
N GLU A 302 28.04 21.04 32.57
CA GLU A 302 27.85 20.59 33.96
C GLU A 302 26.61 19.69 34.15
N ASP A 303 25.72 19.58 33.15
CA ASP A 303 24.50 18.80 33.29
C ASP A 303 24.78 17.30 33.18
N ARG A 304 24.81 16.63 34.33
CA ARG A 304 25.08 15.20 34.50
C ARG A 304 23.93 14.29 34.05
N ARG A 305 22.82 14.82 33.54
CA ARG A 305 21.63 14.00 33.24
C ARG A 305 21.76 13.27 31.90
N VAL A 306 21.32 12.02 31.88
CA VAL A 306 21.35 11.16 30.67
C VAL A 306 20.00 10.46 30.50
N VAL A 307 19.41 10.57 29.32
CA VAL A 307 18.19 9.86 28.94
C VAL A 307 18.57 8.57 28.21
N PHE A 308 17.87 7.46 28.49
CA PHE A 308 18.03 6.20 27.77
C PHE A 308 16.68 5.61 27.36
N SER A 309 16.54 5.14 26.11
CA SER A 309 15.34 4.43 25.65
C SER A 309 15.67 2.99 25.23
N ASN A 310 15.00 2.01 25.86
CA ASN A 310 15.12 0.60 25.52
C ASN A 310 13.87 -0.21 25.91
N LEU A 311 13.88 -1.52 25.68
CA LEU A 311 12.73 -2.41 25.89
C LEU A 311 12.81 -3.12 27.25
N ASP A 312 11.98 -2.74 28.22
CA ASP A 312 12.03 -3.28 29.58
C ASP A 312 11.21 -4.58 29.71
N GLN A 313 11.88 -5.72 29.82
CA GLN A 313 11.22 -7.03 29.93
C GLN A 313 10.67 -7.36 31.32
N GLY A 314 10.81 -6.47 32.31
CA GLY A 314 10.44 -6.73 33.69
C GLY A 314 11.29 -7.81 34.36
N LYS A 315 10.72 -8.49 35.38
CA LYS A 315 11.43 -9.56 36.10
C LYS A 315 11.52 -10.83 35.25
N ILE A 316 12.69 -11.07 34.67
CA ILE A 316 13.04 -12.33 34.01
C ILE A 316 13.28 -13.40 35.07
N THR A 317 12.44 -14.44 35.11
CA THR A 317 12.66 -15.64 35.93
C THR A 317 13.55 -16.63 35.17
N PRO A 318 14.77 -16.96 35.63
CA PRO A 318 15.67 -17.84 34.86
C PRO A 318 15.31 -19.32 34.99
N GLU A 319 14.31 -19.79 34.24
CA GLU A 319 14.08 -21.24 34.10
C GLU A 319 15.19 -21.89 33.26
N LYS A 320 15.92 -22.83 33.86
CA LYS A 320 16.96 -23.60 33.17
C LYS A 320 16.36 -24.40 32.00
N GLY A 321 16.79 -24.09 30.78
CA GLY A 321 16.51 -24.89 29.59
C GLY A 321 15.32 -24.44 28.74
N ARG A 322 14.66 -23.30 29.04
CA ARG A 322 13.63 -22.72 28.16
C ARG A 322 13.97 -21.28 27.80
N THR A 323 14.45 -21.07 26.58
CA THR A 323 14.55 -19.73 25.98
C THR A 323 13.14 -19.20 25.69
N VAL A 324 12.55 -18.49 26.66
CA VAL A 324 11.39 -17.65 26.39
C VAL A 324 11.89 -16.49 25.54
N PHE A 325 11.58 -16.52 24.24
CA PHE A 325 11.86 -15.38 23.35
C PHE A 325 11.04 -14.18 23.81
N SER A 326 11.70 -13.30 24.58
CA SER A 326 11.17 -12.03 25.06
C SER A 326 10.66 -11.20 23.89
N SER A 327 9.35 -10.96 23.83
CA SER A 327 8.75 -10.19 22.75
C SER A 327 9.29 -8.76 22.76
N ARG A 328 9.65 -8.26 21.57
CA ARG A 328 10.05 -6.85 21.38
C ARG A 328 8.83 -5.96 21.66
N ALA A 329 8.76 -5.47 22.89
CA ALA A 329 7.64 -4.80 23.51
C ALA A 329 8.14 -3.99 24.72
N ARG A 330 7.25 -3.25 25.38
CA ARG A 330 7.54 -2.53 26.63
C ARG A 330 8.64 -1.46 26.54
N LEU A 331 8.61 -0.66 25.47
CA LEU A 331 9.49 0.51 25.33
C LEU A 331 9.37 1.45 26.54
N THR A 332 10.51 1.67 27.18
CA THR A 332 10.66 2.38 28.44
C THR A 332 11.77 3.41 28.29
N VAL A 333 11.54 4.61 28.84
CA VAL A 333 12.55 5.67 28.93
C VAL A 333 13.02 5.78 30.38
N ARG A 334 14.33 5.96 30.58
CA ARG A 334 14.98 6.07 31.88
C ARG A 334 15.76 7.38 31.97
N LEU A 335 15.93 7.91 33.18
CA LEU A 335 16.74 9.09 33.47
C LEU A 335 17.79 8.77 34.54
N SER A 336 19.04 9.05 34.20
CA SER A 336 20.18 9.18 35.13
C SER A 336 20.40 10.66 35.47
N HIS A 337 20.95 10.93 36.66
CA HIS A 337 21.43 12.26 37.08
C HIS A 337 22.95 12.31 37.32
N ASP A 338 23.68 11.27 36.89
CA ASP A 338 25.07 11.01 37.25
C ASP A 338 25.91 10.42 36.09
N ASP A 339 25.75 10.96 34.89
CA ASP A 339 26.45 10.54 33.65
C ASP A 339 26.14 9.08 33.19
N GLY A 340 25.05 8.49 33.69
CA GLY A 340 24.62 7.13 33.38
C GLY A 340 25.08 6.05 34.37
N ASP A 341 25.65 6.44 35.51
CA ASP A 341 26.13 5.49 36.52
C ASP A 341 24.98 4.83 37.32
N THR A 342 23.87 5.56 37.55
CA THR A 342 22.62 5.03 38.14
C THR A 342 21.37 5.43 37.35
N TRP A 343 20.27 4.69 37.53
CA TRP A 343 19.05 4.79 36.71
C TRP A 343 17.77 4.73 37.56
N ASP A 344 17.64 5.68 38.49
CA ASP A 344 16.59 5.70 39.53
C ASP A 344 15.18 6.08 39.05
N GLU A 345 15.06 6.68 37.86
CA GLU A 345 13.82 7.18 37.27
C GLU A 345 13.52 6.48 35.93
N SER A 346 12.25 6.09 35.72
CA SER A 346 11.80 5.52 34.44
C SER A 346 10.29 5.61 34.22
N CYS A 347 9.89 5.67 32.95
CA CYS A 347 8.50 5.72 32.50
C CYS A 347 8.27 4.72 31.34
N LEU A 348 7.18 3.94 31.43
CA LEU A 348 6.79 3.01 30.37
C LEU A 348 6.01 3.75 29.28
N ILE A 349 6.61 3.92 28.09
CA ILE A 349 6.03 4.67 26.97
C ILE A 349 4.93 3.87 26.26
N THR A 350 5.13 2.57 26.08
CA THR A 350 4.08 1.67 25.59
C THR A 350 4.30 0.24 26.08
N PRO A 351 3.24 -0.48 26.54
CA PRO A 351 3.34 -1.90 26.88
C PRO A 351 3.28 -2.82 25.65
N GLY A 352 2.84 -2.32 24.49
CA GLY A 352 2.63 -3.11 23.27
C GLY A 352 3.92 -3.45 22.52
N PHE A 353 3.80 -4.06 21.33
CA PHE A 353 4.95 -4.38 20.49
C PHE A 353 5.71 -3.11 20.08
N SER A 354 7.02 -3.11 20.34
CA SER A 354 7.90 -1.97 20.10
C SER A 354 9.32 -2.44 19.81
N GLY A 355 9.98 -1.85 18.81
CA GLY A 355 11.27 -2.30 18.28
C GLY A 355 12.41 -1.34 18.58
N TYR A 356 13.07 -0.84 17.54
CA TYR A 356 14.17 0.13 17.66
C TYR A 356 13.62 1.53 18.01
N SER A 357 14.45 2.36 18.63
CA SER A 357 14.08 3.70 19.10
C SER A 357 15.27 4.66 19.04
N ASP A 358 15.04 5.92 18.70
CA ASP A 358 16.06 6.96 18.80
C ASP A 358 15.56 8.22 19.51
N LEU A 359 16.45 8.81 20.31
CA LEU A 359 16.21 10.00 21.12
C LEU A 359 16.82 11.24 20.46
N ALA A 360 16.17 12.38 20.63
CA ALA A 360 16.76 13.71 20.43
C ALA A 360 16.17 14.70 21.42
N MET A 361 16.71 15.91 21.51
CA MET A 361 16.17 16.97 22.39
C MET A 361 16.08 18.30 21.65
N THR A 362 14.95 18.98 21.85
CA THR A 362 14.69 20.33 21.35
C THR A 362 15.47 21.38 22.15
N ARG A 363 15.63 22.59 21.58
CA ARG A 363 16.41 23.67 22.20
C ARG A 363 15.79 24.25 23.49
N ASP A 364 14.49 24.04 23.68
CA ASP A 364 13.72 24.35 24.88
C ASP A 364 13.67 23.18 25.89
N GLY A 365 14.36 22.07 25.62
CA GLY A 365 14.59 20.98 26.57
C GLY A 365 13.58 19.83 26.52
N LYS A 366 12.67 19.80 25.54
CA LYS A 366 11.72 18.70 25.34
C LYS A 366 12.41 17.52 24.68
N VAL A 367 12.25 16.34 25.26
CA VAL A 367 12.73 15.07 24.71
C VAL A 367 11.82 14.67 23.55
N LEU A 368 12.44 14.19 22.48
CA LEU A 368 11.81 13.58 21.31
C LEU A 368 12.21 12.11 21.28
N LEU A 369 11.27 11.21 21.04
CA LEU A 369 11.50 9.77 20.93
C LEU A 369 10.78 9.24 19.69
N LEU A 370 11.54 8.76 18.70
CA LEU A 370 11.03 8.15 17.48
C LEU A 370 11.23 6.64 17.55
N TYR A 371 10.16 5.83 17.47
CA TYR A 371 10.25 4.40 17.73
C TYR A 371 9.36 3.52 16.85
N GLU A 372 9.86 2.32 16.55
CA GLU A 372 9.13 1.22 15.90
C GLU A 372 8.03 0.68 16.82
N ASN A 373 6.78 0.57 16.33
CA ASN A 373 5.71 -0.15 17.04
C ASN A 373 4.60 -0.69 16.11
N GLY A 374 3.63 -1.41 16.71
CA GLY A 374 2.41 -1.87 16.04
C GLY A 374 1.50 -2.70 16.96
N LYS A 375 0.37 -3.18 16.40
CA LYS A 375 -0.64 -3.98 17.11
C LYS A 375 -0.32 -5.47 17.11
N GLU A 376 0.07 -6.03 15.96
CA GLU A 376 0.40 -7.44 15.76
C GLU A 376 1.92 -7.66 15.70
N ILE A 377 2.67 -6.69 15.14
CA ILE A 377 4.14 -6.70 15.08
C ILE A 377 4.72 -5.29 15.29
N TYR A 378 5.91 -5.19 15.85
CA TYR A 378 6.59 -3.92 16.14
C TYR A 378 7.00 -3.10 14.91
N SER A 379 6.78 -3.57 13.68
CA SER A 379 7.23 -2.91 12.44
C SER A 379 6.09 -2.40 11.56
N GLU A 380 4.88 -2.22 12.12
CA GLU A 380 3.76 -1.61 11.39
C GLU A 380 3.97 -0.12 11.15
N LYS A 381 4.60 0.61 12.09
CA LYS A 381 4.80 2.06 11.99
C LYS A 381 5.97 2.58 12.83
N LEU A 382 6.37 3.82 12.53
CA LEU A 382 7.24 4.65 13.36
C LEU A 382 6.42 5.79 13.97
N THR A 383 6.38 5.86 15.29
CA THR A 383 5.68 6.92 16.04
C THR A 383 6.71 7.82 16.72
N LEU A 384 6.49 9.13 16.62
CA LEU A 384 7.16 10.14 17.44
C LEU A 384 6.31 10.37 18.70
N VAL A 385 6.95 10.44 19.86
CA VAL A 385 6.40 11.12 21.04
C VAL A 385 7.33 12.23 21.51
N CYS A 386 6.78 13.24 22.17
CA CYS A 386 7.50 14.37 22.72
C CYS A 386 7.01 14.66 24.15
N PHE A 387 7.95 14.89 25.07
CA PHE A 387 7.66 15.12 26.47
C PHE A 387 8.76 15.92 27.19
N ASP A 388 8.40 16.55 28.30
CA ASP A 388 9.34 17.28 29.18
C ASP A 388 10.04 16.32 30.16
N LEU A 389 11.31 16.55 30.52
CA LEU A 389 12.07 15.67 31.43
C LEU A 389 11.39 15.46 32.81
N ALA A 390 10.55 16.39 33.26
CA ALA A 390 9.77 16.24 34.49
C ALA A 390 8.81 15.04 34.46
N PHE A 391 8.37 14.61 33.27
CA PHE A 391 7.47 13.48 33.04
C PHE A 391 8.07 12.13 33.46
N LEU A 392 9.40 12.02 33.56
CA LEU A 392 10.08 10.78 33.96
C LEU A 392 10.14 10.57 35.48
N LYS A 393 9.77 11.58 36.28
CA LYS A 393 9.94 11.61 37.75
C LYS A 393 8.88 10.84 38.53
N GLU A 394 7.70 10.62 37.95
CA GLU A 394 6.59 9.94 38.62
C GLU A 394 6.80 8.41 38.60
N LYS A 395 7.52 7.89 39.60
CA LYS A 395 7.91 6.48 39.69
C LYS A 395 6.71 5.54 39.53
N GLY A 396 6.77 4.69 38.50
CA GLY A 396 5.73 3.70 38.18
C GLY A 396 4.69 4.15 37.16
N MET A 397 4.78 5.38 36.61
CA MET A 397 3.90 5.80 35.52
C MET A 397 4.06 4.92 34.27
N THR A 398 2.91 4.53 33.72
CA THR A 398 2.75 4.28 32.29
C THR A 398 2.30 5.58 31.65
N ALA A 399 2.87 5.95 30.50
CA ALA A 399 2.49 7.16 29.79
C ALA A 399 1.00 7.15 29.40
N PRO A 400 0.30 8.30 29.41
CA PRO A 400 -1.07 8.37 28.93
C PRO A 400 -1.10 8.06 27.43
N ALA A 401 -2.20 7.47 26.95
CA ALA A 401 -2.35 7.19 25.52
C ALA A 401 -2.16 8.48 24.71
N ALA A 402 -1.12 8.50 23.86
CA ALA A 402 -0.74 9.69 23.12
C ALA A 402 -1.92 10.22 22.28
N SER A 403 -2.19 11.52 22.37
CA SER A 403 -3.15 12.21 21.50
C SER A 403 -2.57 12.34 20.08
N ILE A 404 -2.63 11.24 19.32
CA ILE A 404 -2.07 11.14 17.97
C ILE A 404 -2.67 12.22 17.07
N ARG A 405 -1.83 13.19 16.69
CA ARG A 405 -2.21 14.24 15.74
C ARG A 405 -2.28 13.64 14.33
N ALA A 406 -3.48 13.51 13.78
CA ALA A 406 -3.63 13.28 12.36
C ALA A 406 -3.03 14.49 11.61
N GLY A 407 -1.96 14.24 10.83
CA GLY A 407 -1.44 15.24 9.89
C GLY A 407 -2.37 15.38 8.69
N LEU A 408 -2.04 16.30 7.78
CA LEU A 408 -2.78 16.43 6.53
C LEU A 408 -2.46 15.23 5.63
N GLU A 409 -3.49 14.53 5.15
CA GLU A 409 -3.36 13.37 4.26
C GLU A 409 -4.35 13.47 3.09
N PHE A 410 -3.90 13.11 1.89
CA PHE A 410 -4.77 12.72 0.76
C PHE A 410 -5.26 11.28 0.94
N ALA A 411 -6.49 10.98 0.49
CA ALA A 411 -6.84 9.60 0.13
C ALA A 411 -5.91 9.12 -1.02
N PRO A 412 -5.37 7.88 -1.03
CA PRO A 412 -4.17 7.58 -1.82
C PRO A 412 -4.35 7.55 -3.34
N LEU A 413 -5.57 7.71 -3.86
CA LEU A 413 -5.84 7.91 -5.29
C LEU A 413 -5.40 9.31 -5.78
N PHE A 414 -5.31 10.29 -4.88
CA PHE A 414 -4.82 11.64 -5.17
C PHE A 414 -3.29 11.69 -4.95
N ARG A 415 -2.56 11.31 -5.99
CA ARG A 415 -1.09 11.21 -6.04
C ARG A 415 -0.59 11.64 -7.41
N ASP A 416 0.73 11.77 -7.56
CA ASP A 416 1.36 12.08 -8.83
C ASP A 416 0.84 11.17 -9.96
N HIS A 417 0.66 11.76 -11.14
CA HIS A 417 0.10 11.15 -12.35
C HIS A 417 -1.39 10.71 -12.27
N ALA A 418 -2.17 11.11 -11.25
CA ALA A 418 -3.58 10.76 -11.17
C ALA A 418 -4.43 11.26 -12.36
N VAL A 419 -5.56 10.57 -12.60
CA VAL A 419 -6.58 10.97 -13.57
C VAL A 419 -7.87 11.27 -12.82
N LEU A 420 -8.35 12.52 -12.87
CA LEU A 420 -9.65 12.91 -12.31
C LEU A 420 -10.74 12.78 -13.38
N GLN A 421 -11.94 12.36 -12.96
CA GLN A 421 -13.08 12.22 -13.87
C GLN A 421 -13.59 13.59 -14.37
N HIS A 422 -13.78 13.71 -15.68
CA HIS A 422 -14.42 14.88 -16.30
C HIS A 422 -15.96 14.78 -16.32
N GLY A 423 -16.63 15.90 -16.54
CA GLY A 423 -18.08 15.94 -16.83
C GLY A 423 -19.03 15.70 -15.65
N ARG A 424 -18.51 15.38 -14.45
CA ARG A 424 -19.30 15.27 -13.20
C ARG A 424 -18.53 15.90 -12.02
N PRO A 425 -19.19 16.31 -10.92
CA PRO A 425 -18.50 16.80 -9.73
C PRO A 425 -17.50 15.77 -9.19
N VAL A 426 -16.33 16.22 -8.74
CA VAL A 426 -15.24 15.36 -8.27
C VAL A 426 -15.01 15.53 -6.78
N PRO A 427 -15.39 14.55 -5.94
CA PRO A 427 -15.01 14.55 -4.54
C PRO A 427 -13.49 14.36 -4.40
N VAL A 428 -12.86 15.22 -3.60
CA VAL A 428 -11.48 15.08 -3.12
C VAL A 428 -11.55 15.00 -1.59
N TRP A 429 -10.92 13.98 -1.00
CA TRP A 429 -11.04 13.70 0.42
C TRP A 429 -9.73 13.17 1.01
N GLY A 430 -9.69 13.11 2.34
CA GLY A 430 -8.53 12.67 3.08
C GLY A 430 -8.68 12.90 4.58
N ARG A 431 -7.55 13.10 5.26
CA ARG A 431 -7.50 13.31 6.73
C ARG A 431 -6.76 14.59 7.10
N ALA A 432 -7.07 15.13 8.27
CA ALA A 432 -6.49 16.33 8.89
C ALA A 432 -6.82 16.31 10.40
N ALA A 433 -6.44 17.33 11.17
CA ALA A 433 -6.87 17.44 12.56
C ALA A 433 -8.40 17.67 12.65
N ALA A 434 -9.06 17.13 13.68
CA ALA A 434 -10.51 17.29 13.85
C ALA A 434 -10.90 18.79 13.99
N GLY A 435 -11.88 19.24 13.20
CA GLY A 435 -12.27 20.65 13.12
C GLY A 435 -11.34 21.55 12.29
N GLU A 436 -10.30 21.00 11.65
CA GLU A 436 -9.41 21.77 10.77
C GLU A 436 -10.11 22.13 9.45
N ASN A 437 -9.93 23.38 9.00
CA ASN A 437 -10.36 23.80 7.67
C ASN A 437 -9.27 23.50 6.64
N VAL A 438 -9.63 22.72 5.63
CA VAL A 438 -8.79 22.27 4.52
C VAL A 438 -9.30 22.88 3.23
N THR A 439 -8.40 23.33 2.35
CA THR A 439 -8.74 23.93 1.04
C THR A 439 -8.05 23.18 -0.09
N VAL A 440 -8.86 22.62 -0.99
CA VAL A 440 -8.43 21.96 -2.22
C VAL A 440 -8.35 23.01 -3.34
N SER A 441 -7.26 23.03 -4.10
CA SER A 441 -7.06 23.86 -5.29
C SER A 441 -6.71 22.97 -6.49
N PHE A 442 -7.46 23.08 -7.58
CA PHE A 442 -7.22 22.33 -8.83
C PHE A 442 -7.87 23.02 -10.03
N ALA A 443 -7.18 23.05 -11.18
CA ALA A 443 -7.68 23.56 -12.46
C ALA A 443 -8.43 24.92 -12.35
N GLY A 444 -7.89 25.86 -11.57
CA GLY A 444 -8.47 27.18 -11.31
C GLY A 444 -9.60 27.23 -10.26
N GLN A 445 -10.16 26.09 -9.86
CA GLN A 445 -11.11 26.01 -8.74
C GLN A 445 -10.38 26.05 -7.39
N LYS A 446 -11.05 26.61 -6.38
CA LYS A 446 -10.70 26.46 -4.97
C LYS A 446 -11.96 26.14 -4.16
N VAL A 447 -11.92 25.06 -3.37
CA VAL A 447 -13.04 24.59 -2.55
C VAL A 447 -12.55 24.17 -1.17
N SER A 448 -13.28 24.54 -0.12
CA SER A 448 -12.89 24.25 1.27
C SER A 448 -13.85 23.28 1.94
N ALA A 449 -13.33 22.51 2.90
CA ALA A 449 -14.09 21.61 3.76
C ALA A 449 -13.49 21.60 5.18
N THR A 450 -14.32 21.35 6.19
CA THR A 450 -13.87 21.14 7.57
C THR A 450 -13.76 19.64 7.84
N ALA A 451 -12.71 19.22 8.56
CA ALA A 451 -12.54 17.85 8.99
C ALA A 451 -13.50 17.49 10.14
N ASP A 452 -14.13 16.31 10.05
CA ASP A 452 -15.07 15.79 11.05
C ASP A 452 -14.37 15.43 12.38
N ALA A 453 -15.16 15.03 13.38
CA ALA A 453 -14.65 14.62 14.70
C ALA A 453 -13.70 13.40 14.67
N SER A 454 -13.63 12.67 13.55
CA SER A 454 -12.69 11.57 13.29
C SER A 454 -11.51 11.99 12.39
N GLY A 455 -11.39 13.28 12.07
CA GLY A 455 -10.35 13.86 11.23
C GLY A 455 -10.57 13.71 9.73
N ARG A 456 -11.73 13.27 9.23
CA ARG A 456 -11.99 13.13 7.78
C ARG A 456 -12.54 14.42 7.19
N TRP A 457 -11.98 14.88 6.09
CA TRP A 457 -12.53 15.98 5.29
C TRP A 457 -12.87 15.50 3.87
N LYS A 458 -13.86 16.14 3.25
CA LYS A 458 -14.23 15.94 1.83
C LYS A 458 -14.71 17.27 1.25
N ALA A 459 -14.00 17.77 0.24
CA ALA A 459 -14.47 18.87 -0.59
C ALA A 459 -14.86 18.33 -1.98
N THR A 460 -15.75 19.02 -2.69
CA THR A 460 -16.20 18.58 -4.03
C THR A 460 -15.90 19.68 -5.04
N LEU A 461 -15.06 19.37 -6.02
CA LEU A 461 -14.83 20.22 -7.19
C LEU A 461 -16.09 20.18 -8.08
N ALA A 462 -16.44 21.31 -8.67
CA ALA A 462 -17.43 21.38 -9.74
C ALA A 462 -16.93 20.60 -10.97
N ALA A 463 -17.85 20.20 -11.85
CA ALA A 463 -17.55 19.35 -13.00
C ALA A 463 -16.38 19.90 -13.84
N LEU A 464 -15.36 19.06 -14.02
CA LEU A 464 -14.12 19.42 -14.70
C LEU A 464 -14.25 19.21 -16.22
N ALA A 465 -13.64 20.09 -17.01
CA ALA A 465 -13.43 19.86 -18.44
C ALA A 465 -12.23 18.91 -18.65
N PRO A 466 -12.26 18.03 -19.67
CA PRO A 466 -11.15 17.12 -19.94
C PRO A 466 -9.88 17.88 -20.37
N SER A 467 -8.73 17.40 -19.93
CA SER A 467 -7.42 18.02 -20.18
C SER A 467 -6.31 16.97 -20.19
N LYS A 468 -5.55 16.94 -21.29
CA LYS A 468 -4.28 16.19 -21.41
C LYS A 468 -3.11 16.89 -20.69
N GLN A 469 -3.23 18.18 -20.39
CA GLN A 469 -2.22 18.90 -19.61
C GLN A 469 -2.34 18.52 -18.14
N GLY A 470 -1.29 17.90 -17.60
CA GLY A 470 -1.15 17.65 -16.17
C GLY A 470 -0.94 18.95 -15.40
N VAL A 471 -1.67 19.11 -14.30
CA VAL A 471 -1.55 20.26 -13.39
C VAL A 471 -1.46 19.79 -11.95
N GLU A 472 -1.13 20.70 -11.03
CA GLU A 472 -1.07 20.40 -9.60
C GLU A 472 -2.47 20.31 -8.98
N LEU A 473 -2.72 19.22 -8.25
CA LEU A 473 -3.79 19.11 -7.26
C LEU A 473 -3.19 19.41 -5.90
N ALA A 474 -3.48 20.60 -5.35
CA ALA A 474 -2.97 21.05 -4.07
C ALA A 474 -4.05 20.99 -2.99
N VAL A 475 -3.66 20.63 -1.77
CA VAL A 475 -4.54 20.61 -0.59
C VAL A 475 -3.80 21.26 0.58
N SER A 476 -4.31 22.41 1.03
CA SER A 476 -3.74 23.20 2.12
C SER A 476 -4.60 23.08 3.38
N GLY A 477 -3.97 22.65 4.48
CA GLY A 477 -4.53 22.76 5.84
C GLY A 477 -4.12 24.08 6.49
N LYS A 478 -4.09 24.10 7.82
CA LYS A 478 -3.68 25.25 8.63
C LYS A 478 -2.18 25.57 8.53
N THR A 479 -1.36 24.53 8.33
CA THR A 479 0.11 24.59 8.43
C THR A 479 0.84 23.74 7.40
N GLU A 480 0.18 22.74 6.83
CA GLU A 480 0.74 21.83 5.82
C GLU A 480 0.06 22.08 4.47
N THR A 481 0.76 21.79 3.36
CA THR A 481 0.15 21.70 2.03
C THR A 481 0.71 20.48 1.31
N LEU A 482 -0.20 19.62 0.85
CA LEU A 482 0.12 18.48 -0.01
C LEU A 482 -0.08 18.87 -1.47
N VAL A 483 0.74 18.32 -2.36
CA VAL A 483 0.60 18.47 -3.81
C VAL A 483 0.71 17.10 -4.46
N ALA A 484 -0.17 16.85 -5.44
CA ALA A 484 -0.06 15.76 -6.40
C ALA A 484 0.18 16.38 -7.79
N ASN A 485 1.24 15.93 -8.46
CA ASN A 485 1.78 16.52 -9.68
C ASN A 485 1.30 15.78 -10.94
N ASP A 486 1.31 16.43 -12.11
CA ASP A 486 0.85 15.84 -13.38
C ASP A 486 -0.54 15.18 -13.26
N VAL A 487 -1.48 15.83 -12.56
CA VAL A 487 -2.85 15.34 -12.45
C VAL A 487 -3.64 15.82 -13.67
N VAL A 488 -4.12 14.86 -14.48
CA VAL A 488 -4.87 15.10 -15.72
C VAL A 488 -6.37 14.88 -15.52
N VAL A 489 -7.19 15.31 -16.49
CA VAL A 489 -8.65 15.18 -16.41
C VAL A 489 -9.18 14.42 -17.63
N GLY A 490 -9.94 13.36 -17.39
CA GLY A 490 -10.44 12.47 -18.44
C GLY A 490 -11.46 11.46 -17.92
N GLU A 491 -11.50 10.26 -18.50
CA GLU A 491 -12.36 9.17 -18.02
C GLU A 491 -11.67 8.35 -16.94
N VAL A 492 -12.40 7.89 -15.92
CA VAL A 492 -11.90 7.00 -14.87
C VAL A 492 -12.81 5.79 -14.74
N TRP A 493 -12.24 4.60 -14.98
CA TRP A 493 -12.97 3.34 -14.91
C TRP A 493 -12.37 2.42 -13.84
N LEU A 494 -13.24 1.87 -13.00
CA LEU A 494 -12.88 0.85 -12.03
C LEU A 494 -12.87 -0.52 -12.73
N ALA A 495 -11.70 -1.14 -12.83
CA ALA A 495 -11.50 -2.45 -13.44
C ALA A 495 -11.26 -3.49 -12.35
N ALA A 496 -12.27 -4.34 -12.08
CA ALA A 496 -12.24 -5.25 -10.94
C ALA A 496 -12.58 -6.71 -11.25
N GLY A 497 -12.20 -7.61 -10.34
CA GLY A 497 -12.52 -9.04 -10.39
C GLY A 497 -11.31 -9.96 -10.27
N GLN A 498 -11.41 -11.15 -10.86
CA GLN A 498 -10.46 -12.25 -10.62
C GLN A 498 -9.46 -12.48 -11.77
N SER A 499 -9.08 -13.73 -12.04
CA SER A 499 -7.92 -14.07 -12.88
C SER A 499 -8.01 -13.56 -14.31
N ASN A 500 -9.24 -13.38 -14.82
CA ASN A 500 -9.50 -12.76 -16.11
C ASN A 500 -9.32 -11.23 -16.15
N MET A 501 -9.37 -10.52 -15.01
CA MET A 501 -9.00 -9.09 -14.89
C MET A 501 -7.52 -8.92 -14.53
N GLU A 502 -6.98 -9.82 -13.70
CA GLU A 502 -5.58 -9.80 -13.26
C GLU A 502 -4.57 -10.06 -14.38
N MET A 503 -4.93 -10.87 -15.39
CA MET A 503 -4.04 -11.24 -16.50
C MET A 503 -3.33 -10.02 -17.12
N PRO A 504 -1.99 -9.95 -17.05
CA PRO A 504 -1.23 -8.81 -17.54
C PRO A 504 -1.12 -8.81 -19.08
N VAL A 505 -0.85 -7.64 -19.68
CA VAL A 505 -0.69 -7.48 -21.14
C VAL A 505 0.35 -8.45 -21.72
N ARG A 506 1.45 -8.71 -21.00
CA ARG A 506 2.51 -9.66 -21.44
C ARG A 506 2.03 -11.10 -21.63
N ASP A 507 0.94 -11.51 -20.97
CA ASP A 507 0.36 -12.85 -21.06
C ASP A 507 -0.76 -12.95 -22.12
N ALA A 508 -1.11 -11.83 -22.78
CA ALA A 508 -2.16 -11.74 -23.79
C ALA A 508 -1.69 -12.07 -25.21
N GLN A 509 -2.63 -12.31 -26.11
CA GLN A 509 -2.35 -12.52 -27.54
C GLN A 509 -1.71 -11.26 -28.17
N ASN A 510 -0.63 -11.48 -28.92
CA ASN A 510 0.21 -10.47 -29.58
C ASN A 510 0.89 -9.48 -28.61
N ALA A 511 1.21 -9.93 -27.39
CA ALA A 511 1.85 -9.13 -26.35
C ALA A 511 3.10 -8.36 -26.81
N ALA A 512 3.99 -8.97 -27.58
CA ALA A 512 5.25 -8.35 -28.01
C ALA A 512 5.01 -7.06 -28.82
N ASP A 513 4.18 -7.14 -29.87
CA ASP A 513 3.84 -6.00 -30.72
C ASP A 513 3.09 -4.91 -29.93
N VAL A 514 2.17 -5.34 -29.06
CA VAL A 514 1.40 -4.44 -28.19
C VAL A 514 2.29 -3.67 -27.23
N ILE A 515 3.30 -4.33 -26.64
CA ILE A 515 4.26 -3.70 -25.73
C ILE A 515 5.16 -2.73 -26.51
N ALA A 516 5.72 -3.17 -27.65
CA ALA A 516 6.61 -2.36 -28.48
C ALA A 516 5.94 -1.09 -29.05
N THR A 517 4.63 -1.13 -29.30
CA THR A 517 3.87 -0.02 -29.91
C THR A 517 3.03 0.81 -28.92
N ALA A 518 3.07 0.51 -27.62
CA ALA A 518 2.32 1.27 -26.62
C ALA A 518 2.95 2.64 -26.35
N SER A 519 2.38 3.70 -26.93
CA SER A 519 2.80 5.08 -26.70
C SER A 519 1.57 5.93 -26.33
N PHE A 520 1.11 5.79 -25.08
CA PHE A 520 -0.14 6.39 -24.59
C PHE A 520 0.04 6.93 -23.16
N SER A 521 0.78 8.03 -23.00
CA SER A 521 1.05 8.68 -21.70
C SER A 521 -0.21 9.10 -20.92
N GLU A 522 -1.29 9.36 -21.66
CA GLU A 522 -2.61 9.77 -21.21
C GLU A 522 -3.49 8.58 -20.79
N ILE A 523 -3.07 7.35 -21.07
CA ILE A 523 -3.64 6.13 -20.49
C ILE A 523 -2.82 5.77 -19.25
N ARG A 524 -3.47 5.67 -18.09
CA ARG A 524 -2.78 5.48 -16.81
C ARG A 524 -3.48 4.40 -15.98
N GLU A 525 -2.74 3.44 -15.43
CA GLU A 525 -3.26 2.46 -14.48
C GLU A 525 -2.74 2.75 -13.07
N ILE A 526 -3.61 2.70 -12.07
CA ILE A 526 -3.24 2.49 -10.67
C ILE A 526 -3.69 1.09 -10.25
N ARG A 527 -2.72 0.24 -9.90
CA ARG A 527 -3.02 -1.07 -9.30
C ARG A 527 -3.19 -0.91 -7.80
N ILE A 528 -4.34 -1.34 -7.29
CA ILE A 528 -4.64 -1.34 -5.87
C ILE A 528 -4.02 -2.58 -5.21
N GLU A 529 -3.37 -2.37 -4.06
CA GLU A 529 -2.77 -3.43 -3.28
C GLU A 529 -3.79 -4.48 -2.81
N ARG A 530 -3.39 -5.76 -2.85
CA ARG A 530 -4.25 -6.88 -2.45
C ARG A 530 -4.39 -6.96 -0.94
N ARG A 531 -5.54 -6.49 -0.46
CA ARG A 531 -5.91 -6.47 0.97
C ARG A 531 -7.30 -7.06 1.14
N SER A 532 -7.46 -7.94 2.12
CA SER A 532 -8.76 -8.48 2.52
C SER A 532 -8.93 -8.26 4.01
N LYS A 533 -10.08 -7.70 4.43
CA LYS A 533 -10.33 -7.26 5.80
C LYS A 533 -11.78 -7.50 6.22
N GLU A 534 -11.96 -7.89 7.47
CA GLU A 534 -13.25 -8.20 8.10
C GLU A 534 -14.10 -6.93 8.31
N THR A 535 -13.44 -5.77 8.39
CA THR A 535 -14.03 -4.44 8.50
C THR A 535 -13.53 -3.53 7.39
N ALA A 536 -14.38 -2.61 6.94
CA ALA A 536 -14.05 -1.62 5.93
C ALA A 536 -12.77 -0.83 6.26
N GLU A 537 -11.84 -0.76 5.30
CA GLU A 537 -10.65 0.09 5.38
C GLU A 537 -10.97 1.52 4.93
N GLU A 538 -10.13 2.46 5.39
CA GLU A 538 -10.21 3.88 5.01
C GLU A 538 -9.11 4.27 4.00
N VAL A 539 -8.15 3.38 3.73
CA VAL A 539 -6.93 3.68 2.94
C VAL A 539 -6.51 2.48 2.07
N ALA A 540 -6.70 2.57 0.74
CA ALA A 540 -6.15 1.63 -0.23
C ALA A 540 -5.00 2.27 -1.03
N GLY A 541 -3.83 1.61 -1.08
CA GLY A 541 -2.62 2.10 -1.72
C GLY A 541 -2.44 1.64 -3.17
N GLY A 542 -1.59 2.37 -3.90
CA GLY A 542 -1.18 2.09 -5.27
C GLY A 542 -0.31 3.23 -5.84
N LYS A 543 0.23 3.06 -7.05
CA LYS A 543 0.90 4.11 -7.84
C LYS A 543 0.28 4.22 -9.22
N TRP A 544 -0.12 5.43 -9.62
CA TRP A 544 -0.48 5.73 -11.01
C TRP A 544 0.75 5.62 -11.92
N THR A 545 0.59 4.88 -13.01
CA THR A 545 1.64 4.59 -13.99
C THR A 545 1.09 4.82 -15.38
N SER A 546 1.83 5.52 -16.25
CA SER A 546 1.44 5.78 -17.65
C SER A 546 1.77 4.59 -18.57
N ALA A 547 0.98 4.37 -19.62
CA ALA A 547 1.17 3.28 -20.56
C ALA A 547 2.26 3.61 -21.60
N ASN A 548 3.41 2.96 -21.45
CA ASN A 548 4.56 3.05 -22.34
C ASN A 548 5.23 1.66 -22.48
N PRO A 549 6.22 1.44 -23.37
CA PRO A 549 6.76 0.11 -23.64
C PRO A 549 7.49 -0.53 -22.45
N LYS A 550 7.89 0.25 -21.44
CA LYS A 550 8.52 -0.26 -20.20
C LYS A 550 7.51 -0.69 -19.13
N THR A 551 6.27 -0.21 -19.20
CA THR A 551 5.27 -0.33 -18.12
C THR A 551 4.05 -1.17 -18.52
N VAL A 552 3.61 -1.05 -19.78
CA VAL A 552 2.33 -1.60 -20.25
C VAL A 552 2.25 -3.12 -20.11
N GLY A 553 3.38 -3.83 -20.21
CA GLY A 553 3.45 -5.29 -20.10
C GLY A 553 2.88 -5.84 -18.78
N GLU A 554 2.94 -5.05 -17.70
CA GLU A 554 2.43 -5.42 -16.38
C GLU A 554 0.97 -4.96 -16.14
N PHE A 555 0.38 -4.10 -16.98
CA PHE A 555 -0.99 -3.58 -16.82
C PHE A 555 -2.02 -4.69 -17.01
N SER A 556 -3.25 -4.52 -16.47
CA SER A 556 -4.36 -5.43 -16.78
C SER A 556 -4.59 -5.44 -18.30
N ALA A 557 -4.53 -6.62 -18.93
CA ALA A 557 -4.76 -6.72 -20.36
C ALA A 557 -6.18 -6.24 -20.73
N LEU A 558 -7.18 -6.58 -19.90
CA LEU A 558 -8.57 -6.19 -20.15
C LEU A 558 -8.77 -4.68 -19.91
N GLY A 559 -8.17 -4.12 -18.85
CA GLY A 559 -8.22 -2.69 -18.53
C GLY A 559 -7.48 -1.82 -19.56
N TYR A 560 -6.25 -2.18 -19.93
CA TYR A 560 -5.45 -1.44 -20.89
C TYR A 560 -6.09 -1.42 -22.29
N PHE A 561 -6.52 -2.57 -22.83
CA PHE A 561 -7.15 -2.58 -24.15
C PHE A 561 -8.49 -1.84 -24.17
N PHE A 562 -9.23 -1.84 -23.05
CA PHE A 562 -10.47 -1.06 -22.91
C PHE A 562 -10.15 0.44 -22.91
N ALA A 563 -9.18 0.87 -22.11
CA ALA A 563 -8.73 2.26 -22.07
C ALA A 563 -8.19 2.73 -23.42
N ARG A 564 -7.41 1.90 -24.13
CA ARG A 564 -6.87 2.17 -25.46
C ARG A 564 -7.97 2.35 -26.51
N ASP A 565 -9.00 1.51 -26.47
CA ASP A 565 -10.08 1.56 -27.44
C ASP A 565 -11.06 2.73 -27.15
N LEU A 566 -11.23 3.14 -25.88
CA LEU A 566 -11.91 4.40 -25.54
C LEU A 566 -11.08 5.64 -25.92
N TYR A 567 -9.78 5.67 -25.59
CA TYR A 567 -8.88 6.79 -25.90
C TYR A 567 -8.92 7.14 -27.39
N LYS A 568 -8.86 6.13 -28.26
CA LYS A 568 -8.96 6.26 -29.72
C LYS A 568 -10.30 6.79 -30.26
N GLN A 569 -11.36 6.83 -29.44
CA GLN A 569 -12.71 7.23 -29.84
C GLN A 569 -13.22 8.50 -29.13
N LEU A 570 -12.54 8.91 -28.05
CA LEU A 570 -12.91 10.08 -27.23
C LEU A 570 -11.81 11.16 -27.19
N ASP A 571 -10.56 10.81 -27.49
CA ASP A 571 -9.36 11.66 -27.40
C ASP A 571 -9.13 12.38 -26.05
N VAL A 572 -9.68 11.84 -24.96
CA VAL A 572 -9.45 12.30 -23.58
C VAL A 572 -8.61 11.28 -22.80
N PRO A 573 -7.83 11.68 -21.78
CA PRO A 573 -7.10 10.74 -20.91
C PRO A 573 -8.00 9.65 -20.32
N VAL A 574 -7.43 8.46 -20.04
CA VAL A 574 -8.18 7.35 -19.45
C VAL A 574 -7.41 6.73 -18.28
N GLY A 575 -7.95 6.89 -17.09
CA GLY A 575 -7.50 6.26 -15.85
C GLY A 575 -8.19 4.92 -15.61
N ILE A 576 -7.40 3.88 -15.34
CA ILE A 576 -7.88 2.57 -14.87
C ILE A 576 -7.49 2.39 -13.40
N ILE A 577 -8.48 2.24 -12.53
CA ILE A 577 -8.27 1.77 -11.15
C ILE A 577 -8.41 0.25 -11.17
N ASN A 578 -7.28 -0.47 -11.06
CA ASN A 578 -7.22 -1.92 -11.16
C ASN A 578 -7.30 -2.58 -9.78
N CYS A 579 -8.46 -3.17 -9.46
CA CYS A 579 -8.72 -3.96 -8.27
C CYS A 579 -8.90 -5.44 -8.64
N SER A 580 -7.80 -6.14 -8.91
CA SER A 580 -7.86 -7.55 -9.33
C SER A 580 -7.12 -8.53 -8.42
N TRP A 581 -7.79 -9.66 -8.14
CA TRP A 581 -7.25 -10.76 -7.34
C TRP A 581 -7.84 -12.11 -7.78
N SER A 582 -7.02 -12.98 -8.36
CA SER A 582 -7.39 -14.35 -8.73
C SER A 582 -8.00 -15.15 -7.57
N TYR A 583 -8.89 -16.08 -7.91
CA TYR A 583 -9.62 -16.95 -6.97
C TYR A 583 -10.55 -16.24 -5.97
N ALA A 584 -10.91 -14.98 -6.22
CA ALA A 584 -11.91 -14.24 -5.46
C ALA A 584 -13.34 -14.48 -6.02
N PRO A 585 -14.21 -15.23 -5.33
CA PRO A 585 -15.61 -15.42 -5.72
C PRO A 585 -16.43 -14.15 -5.44
N VAL A 586 -17.65 -14.06 -5.98
CA VAL A 586 -18.49 -12.86 -5.92
C VAL A 586 -18.75 -12.37 -4.50
N GLU A 587 -18.84 -13.27 -3.52
CA GLU A 587 -19.18 -12.92 -2.13
C GLU A 587 -18.04 -12.17 -1.41
N ALA A 588 -16.80 -12.26 -1.89
CA ALA A 588 -15.69 -11.45 -1.39
C ALA A 588 -15.76 -9.98 -1.82
N TRP A 589 -16.54 -9.68 -2.87
CA TRP A 589 -16.74 -8.35 -3.46
C TRP A 589 -18.04 -7.68 -3.01
N LEU A 590 -18.89 -8.35 -2.23
CA LEU A 590 -20.11 -7.79 -1.66
C LEU A 590 -19.80 -6.72 -0.60
N GLY A 591 -20.61 -5.66 -0.56
CA GLY A 591 -20.53 -4.59 0.43
C GLY A 591 -21.18 -4.95 1.76
N ALA A 592 -21.78 -3.96 2.43
CA ALA A 592 -22.47 -4.15 3.70
C ALA A 592 -23.61 -5.19 3.63
N GLU A 593 -24.22 -5.38 2.45
CA GLU A 593 -25.19 -6.46 2.20
C GLU A 593 -24.64 -7.88 2.44
N SER A 594 -23.30 -8.07 2.45
CA SER A 594 -22.68 -9.36 2.80
C SER A 594 -23.00 -9.81 4.24
N SER A 595 -23.32 -8.89 5.15
CA SER A 595 -23.54 -9.19 6.57
C SER A 595 -25.02 -9.34 6.96
N ASP A 596 -25.97 -9.25 6.03
CA ASP A 596 -27.40 -9.39 6.32
C ASP A 596 -28.02 -10.69 5.76
N PRO A 597 -28.21 -11.74 6.58
CA PRO A 597 -28.83 -12.99 6.14
C PRO A 597 -30.32 -12.86 5.82
N ARG A 598 -30.97 -11.75 6.17
CA ARG A 598 -32.41 -11.51 5.97
C ARG A 598 -32.74 -11.10 4.52
N LEU A 599 -31.72 -10.81 3.70
CA LEU A 599 -31.89 -10.45 2.28
C LEU A 599 -32.42 -11.60 1.41
N GLY A 600 -32.42 -12.84 1.90
CA GLY A 600 -33.11 -13.97 1.29
C GLY A 600 -32.42 -15.32 1.58
N PRO A 601 -33.01 -16.44 1.12
CA PRO A 601 -32.47 -17.78 1.36
C PRO A 601 -31.02 -17.95 0.91
N ALA A 602 -30.61 -17.29 -0.17
CA ALA A 602 -29.22 -17.29 -0.63
C ALA A 602 -28.26 -16.62 0.36
N PHE A 603 -28.65 -15.51 0.98
CA PHE A 603 -27.81 -14.82 1.98
C PHE A 603 -27.77 -15.59 3.30
N ALA A 604 -28.89 -16.18 3.73
CA ALA A 604 -28.91 -17.10 4.88
C ALA A 604 -28.01 -18.34 4.65
N ALA A 605 -28.01 -18.92 3.45
CA ALA A 605 -27.12 -20.02 3.08
C ALA A 605 -25.63 -19.60 3.07
N LEU A 606 -25.33 -18.41 2.54
CA LEU A 606 -23.98 -17.82 2.53
C LEU A 606 -23.43 -17.64 3.95
N HIS A 607 -24.22 -17.02 4.84
CA HIS A 607 -23.87 -16.86 6.26
C HIS A 607 -23.56 -18.19 6.92
N LYS A 608 -24.45 -19.19 6.78
CA LYS A 608 -24.25 -20.52 7.35
C LYS A 608 -22.97 -21.22 6.84
N ARG A 609 -22.59 -21.01 5.57
CA ARG A 609 -21.31 -21.50 5.02
C ARG A 609 -20.11 -20.75 5.59
N TRP A 610 -20.23 -19.44 5.80
CA TRP A 610 -19.16 -18.62 6.38
C TRP A 610 -18.95 -18.90 7.87
N GLU A 611 -20.02 -19.04 8.66
CA GLU A 611 -19.96 -19.47 10.07
C GLU A 611 -19.27 -20.82 10.23
N ALA A 612 -19.60 -21.80 9.37
CA ALA A 612 -18.90 -23.07 9.32
C ALA A 612 -17.40 -22.91 8.99
N THR A 613 -17.09 -22.08 7.97
CA THR A 613 -15.70 -21.77 7.60
C THR A 613 -14.93 -21.15 8.77
N LEU A 614 -15.52 -20.18 9.49
CA LEU A 614 -14.90 -19.53 10.63
C LEU A 614 -14.65 -20.48 11.81
N ARG A 615 -15.62 -21.36 12.13
CA ARG A 615 -15.49 -22.38 13.18
C ARG A 615 -14.38 -23.39 12.86
N ASP A 616 -14.28 -23.81 11.61
CA ASP A 616 -13.37 -24.88 11.18
C ASP A 616 -11.97 -24.35 10.78
N TYR A 617 -11.82 -23.03 10.57
CA TYR A 617 -10.58 -22.36 10.15
C TYR A 617 -9.37 -22.56 11.07
N PRO A 618 -9.47 -22.54 12.42
CA PRO A 618 -8.29 -22.70 13.28
C PRO A 618 -7.55 -24.03 13.04
N ALA A 619 -8.28 -25.15 13.01
CA ALA A 619 -7.73 -26.47 12.73
C ALA A 619 -7.23 -26.59 11.28
N ALA A 620 -7.93 -25.98 10.32
CA ALA A 620 -7.48 -25.93 8.92
C ALA A 620 -6.17 -25.13 8.76
N LEU A 621 -6.00 -24.03 9.51
CA LEU A 621 -4.81 -23.19 9.50
C LEU A 621 -3.61 -23.88 10.17
N GLU A 622 -3.85 -24.58 11.28
CA GLU A 622 -2.85 -25.44 11.92
C GLU A 622 -2.35 -26.52 10.96
N LYS A 623 -3.28 -27.29 10.35
CA LYS A 623 -2.93 -28.31 9.35
C LYS A 623 -2.17 -27.72 8.16
N PHE A 624 -2.62 -26.59 7.61
CA PHE A 624 -1.92 -25.89 6.54
C PHE A 624 -0.50 -25.46 6.94
N THR A 625 -0.30 -25.05 8.19
CA THR A 625 1.03 -24.65 8.70
C THR A 625 1.96 -25.86 8.79
N ALA A 626 1.47 -27.00 9.27
CA ALA A 626 2.21 -28.26 9.27
C ALA A 626 2.54 -28.73 7.83
N ASP A 627 1.55 -28.77 6.94
CA ASP A 627 1.70 -29.14 5.52
C ASP A 627 2.72 -28.23 4.82
N MET A 628 2.66 -26.91 5.05
CA MET A 628 3.58 -25.93 4.45
C MET A 628 5.01 -26.07 4.96
N ASN A 629 5.21 -26.43 6.23
CA ASN A 629 6.55 -26.65 6.76
C ASN A 629 7.14 -27.94 6.16
N ALA A 630 6.40 -29.06 6.18
CA ALA A 630 6.82 -30.29 5.52
C ALA A 630 7.09 -30.12 4.01
N TRP A 631 6.34 -29.24 3.33
CA TRP A 631 6.59 -28.87 1.93
C TRP A 631 7.89 -28.06 1.75
N LYS A 632 8.17 -27.07 2.62
CA LYS A 632 9.45 -26.32 2.60
C LYS A 632 10.64 -27.21 2.90
N ASP A 633 10.51 -28.14 3.84
CA ASP A 633 11.59 -29.05 4.22
C ASP A 633 11.90 -30.02 3.07
N ALA A 634 10.87 -30.53 2.41
CA ALA A 634 11.01 -31.33 1.20
C ALA A 634 11.61 -30.53 0.02
N GLN A 635 11.24 -29.25 -0.15
CA GLN A 635 11.82 -28.36 -1.16
C GLN A 635 13.31 -28.10 -0.88
N THR A 636 13.63 -27.78 0.38
CA THR A 636 15.00 -27.51 0.83
C THR A 636 15.88 -28.74 0.63
N LYS A 637 15.38 -29.94 0.99
CA LYS A 637 16.07 -31.19 0.72
C LYS A 637 16.26 -31.45 -0.78
N ALA A 638 15.25 -31.24 -1.62
CA ALA A 638 15.39 -31.42 -3.06
C ALA A 638 16.45 -30.47 -3.66
N ASN A 639 16.47 -29.21 -3.23
CA ASN A 639 17.48 -28.23 -3.64
C ASN A 639 18.91 -28.64 -3.21
N VAL A 640 19.08 -29.17 -1.98
CA VAL A 640 20.37 -29.68 -1.48
C VAL A 640 20.81 -30.96 -2.20
N ASP A 641 19.86 -31.86 -2.50
CA ASP A 641 20.07 -33.08 -3.27
C ASP A 641 20.33 -32.82 -4.78
N GLY A 642 20.22 -31.56 -5.25
CA GLY A 642 20.33 -31.19 -6.67
C GLY A 642 19.17 -31.68 -7.56
N LYS A 643 18.01 -31.98 -6.98
CA LYS A 643 16.86 -32.62 -7.65
C LYS A 643 15.75 -31.61 -7.99
N PRO A 644 15.04 -31.81 -9.11
CA PRO A 644 13.77 -31.11 -9.36
C PRO A 644 12.77 -31.31 -8.22
N PHE A 645 11.95 -30.29 -7.97
CA PHE A 645 10.92 -30.33 -6.93
C PHE A 645 9.56 -29.96 -7.52
N ASP A 646 8.70 -30.96 -7.63
CA ASP A 646 7.42 -30.95 -8.35
C ASP A 646 6.19 -30.96 -7.42
N LYS A 647 6.37 -31.25 -6.13
CA LYS A 647 5.27 -31.41 -5.17
C LYS A 647 4.37 -30.16 -5.13
N PRO A 648 3.04 -30.30 -5.28
CA PRO A 648 2.13 -29.17 -5.28
C PRO A 648 2.19 -28.44 -3.93
N ARG A 649 2.31 -27.12 -3.97
CA ARG A 649 2.33 -26.28 -2.77
C ARG A 649 0.97 -26.36 -2.05
N PRO A 650 0.94 -26.61 -0.72
CA PRO A 650 -0.29 -26.56 0.06
C PRO A 650 -1.04 -25.25 -0.14
N ARG A 651 -2.36 -25.34 -0.30
CA ARG A 651 -3.24 -24.16 -0.44
C ARG A 651 -3.66 -23.69 0.94
N ARG A 652 -3.60 -22.38 1.18
CA ARG A 652 -4.11 -21.77 2.43
C ARG A 652 -5.64 -21.95 2.48
N PRO A 653 -6.22 -22.34 3.62
CA PRO A 653 -7.67 -22.48 3.75
C PRO A 653 -8.37 -21.12 3.64
N SER A 654 -9.61 -21.13 3.14
CA SER A 654 -10.52 -19.98 3.22
C SER A 654 -10.78 -19.59 4.68
N GLY A 655 -10.87 -18.29 4.94
CA GLY A 655 -11.04 -17.73 6.28
C GLY A 655 -10.61 -16.27 6.34
N PRO A 656 -10.47 -15.70 7.55
CA PRO A 656 -10.08 -14.30 7.75
C PRO A 656 -8.84 -13.87 6.96
N GLY A 657 -8.86 -12.65 6.45
CA GLY A 657 -7.81 -12.04 5.63
C GLY A 657 -7.52 -12.71 4.28
N GLN A 658 -8.37 -13.64 3.80
CA GLN A 658 -8.20 -14.29 2.49
C GLN A 658 -9.04 -13.62 1.40
N ASN A 659 -8.64 -13.83 0.14
CA ASN A 659 -9.40 -13.44 -1.05
C ASN A 659 -10.77 -14.14 -1.20
N THR A 660 -11.03 -15.17 -0.39
CA THR A 660 -12.30 -15.87 -0.29
C THR A 660 -13.13 -15.48 0.94
N ALA A 661 -12.70 -14.47 1.72
CA ALA A 661 -13.44 -14.00 2.88
C ALA A 661 -14.68 -13.18 2.50
N LEU A 662 -15.80 -13.45 3.16
CA LEU A 662 -17.08 -12.76 2.93
C LEU A 662 -16.94 -11.23 3.11
N GLY A 663 -17.20 -10.47 2.05
CA GLY A 663 -17.00 -9.01 1.98
C GLY A 663 -15.54 -8.53 2.10
N GLY A 664 -14.57 -9.44 2.21
CA GLY A 664 -13.22 -9.11 2.62
C GLY A 664 -12.45 -8.23 1.64
N ILE A 665 -12.59 -8.50 0.34
CA ILE A 665 -11.95 -7.69 -0.72
C ILE A 665 -12.70 -6.38 -0.92
N TYR A 666 -14.03 -6.35 -0.80
CA TYR A 666 -14.76 -5.08 -0.81
C TYR A 666 -14.22 -4.14 0.26
N ASN A 667 -14.14 -4.62 1.51
CA ASN A 667 -13.64 -3.86 2.65
C ASN A 667 -12.21 -3.37 2.45
N GLY A 668 -11.30 -4.22 1.93
CA GLY A 668 -9.88 -3.91 1.78
C GLY A 668 -9.47 -3.17 0.52
N MET A 669 -10.26 -3.24 -0.57
CA MET A 669 -9.87 -2.75 -1.91
C MET A 669 -10.92 -1.91 -2.65
N ILE A 670 -12.20 -1.94 -2.25
CA ILE A 670 -13.28 -1.20 -2.95
C ILE A 670 -13.81 -0.05 -2.08
N HIS A 671 -14.15 -0.33 -0.82
CA HIS A 671 -14.59 0.70 0.14
C HIS A 671 -13.64 1.90 0.24
N PRO A 672 -12.31 1.74 0.31
CA PRO A 672 -11.39 2.88 0.43
C PRO A 672 -11.29 3.76 -0.82
N LEU A 673 -11.89 3.32 -1.94
CA LEU A 673 -11.97 4.09 -3.19
C LEU A 673 -13.22 4.96 -3.23
N ALA A 674 -14.22 4.70 -2.38
CA ALA A 674 -15.41 5.54 -2.32
C ALA A 674 -15.08 6.87 -1.61
N PRO A 675 -15.57 8.03 -2.10
CA PRO A 675 -16.46 8.23 -3.26
C PRO A 675 -15.72 8.83 -4.47
N TYR A 676 -14.76 8.12 -5.09
CA TYR A 676 -14.11 8.62 -6.31
C TYR A 676 -15.14 8.80 -7.44
N ALA A 677 -15.03 9.89 -8.20
CA ALA A 677 -15.84 10.06 -9.39
C ALA A 677 -15.39 9.08 -10.48
N LEU A 678 -16.33 8.30 -11.02
CA LEU A 678 -16.09 7.26 -12.02
C LEU A 678 -16.98 7.50 -13.24
N ALA A 679 -16.50 7.14 -14.42
CA ALA A 679 -17.34 6.99 -15.62
C ALA A 679 -18.14 5.68 -15.61
N GLY A 680 -17.59 4.63 -14.97
CA GLY A 680 -18.23 3.32 -14.83
C GLY A 680 -17.29 2.25 -14.28
N VAL A 681 -17.76 1.01 -14.30
CA VAL A 681 -17.06 -0.18 -13.79
C VAL A 681 -17.01 -1.25 -14.88
N ILE A 682 -15.83 -1.85 -15.09
CA ILE A 682 -15.67 -3.09 -15.86
C ILE A 682 -15.33 -4.26 -14.92
N LEU A 683 -16.02 -5.39 -15.07
CA LEU A 683 -15.89 -6.56 -14.20
C LEU A 683 -15.49 -7.83 -14.95
N ALA A 684 -14.69 -8.68 -14.32
CA ALA A 684 -14.51 -10.08 -14.70
C ALA A 684 -14.50 -11.00 -13.47
N THR A 685 -15.70 -11.42 -13.04
CA THR A 685 -15.97 -12.31 -11.89
C THR A 685 -16.69 -13.58 -12.34
N GLY A 686 -16.79 -14.59 -11.47
CA GLY A 686 -17.65 -15.76 -11.70
C GLY A 686 -16.93 -17.07 -12.02
N GLU A 687 -15.61 -17.06 -12.31
CA GLU A 687 -14.90 -18.29 -12.68
C GLU A 687 -14.74 -19.22 -11.47
N THR A 688 -14.51 -18.65 -10.28
CA THR A 688 -14.38 -19.40 -9.03
C THR A 688 -15.73 -19.89 -8.55
N ASP A 689 -16.75 -19.06 -8.70
CA ASP A 689 -18.15 -19.37 -8.39
C ASP A 689 -18.65 -20.55 -9.26
N ALA A 690 -18.38 -20.50 -10.57
CA ALA A 690 -18.78 -21.53 -11.52
C ALA A 690 -18.07 -22.88 -11.35
N MET A 691 -17.00 -22.96 -10.53
CA MET A 691 -16.36 -24.23 -10.16
C MET A 691 -17.17 -25.02 -9.12
N SER A 692 -17.85 -24.35 -8.17
CA SER A 692 -18.41 -25.02 -6.99
C SER A 692 -19.72 -24.44 -6.43
N GLY A 693 -20.02 -23.16 -6.66
CA GLY A 693 -21.20 -22.47 -6.14
C GLY A 693 -22.52 -22.77 -6.88
N ASN A 694 -23.61 -22.17 -6.40
CA ASN A 694 -24.95 -22.29 -6.97
C ASN A 694 -25.25 -21.11 -7.92
N PRO A 695 -25.70 -21.34 -9.19
CA PRO A 695 -26.01 -20.26 -10.14
C PRO A 695 -27.11 -19.29 -9.67
N ASP A 696 -28.15 -19.81 -9.03
CA ASP A 696 -29.32 -19.01 -8.60
C ASP A 696 -29.02 -18.18 -7.34
N GLU A 697 -28.09 -18.64 -6.50
CA GLU A 697 -27.48 -17.84 -5.43
C GLU A 697 -26.55 -16.76 -6.01
N TYR A 698 -25.65 -17.14 -6.93
CA TYR A 698 -24.73 -16.22 -7.60
C TYR A 698 -25.47 -15.08 -8.32
N ALA A 699 -26.60 -15.34 -8.97
CA ALA A 699 -27.43 -14.30 -9.59
C ALA A 699 -27.89 -13.23 -8.58
N GLN A 700 -28.24 -13.64 -7.35
CA GLN A 700 -28.64 -12.74 -6.27
C GLN A 700 -27.44 -11.95 -5.71
N TYR A 701 -26.29 -12.60 -5.52
CA TYR A 701 -25.08 -11.93 -5.05
C TYR A 701 -24.54 -10.92 -6.09
N PHE A 702 -24.46 -11.32 -7.37
CA PHE A 702 -23.94 -10.46 -8.44
C PHE A 702 -24.85 -9.23 -8.69
N ALA A 703 -26.17 -9.41 -8.65
CA ALA A 703 -27.12 -8.29 -8.69
C ALA A 703 -27.06 -7.40 -7.44
N SER A 704 -26.66 -7.96 -6.28
CA SER A 704 -26.49 -7.21 -5.03
C SER A 704 -25.19 -6.42 -5.00
N LEU A 705 -24.09 -6.98 -5.51
CA LEU A 705 -22.79 -6.32 -5.69
C LEU A 705 -22.94 -5.01 -6.47
N ILE A 706 -23.58 -5.07 -7.65
CA ILE A 706 -23.83 -3.91 -8.51
C ILE A 706 -24.59 -2.82 -7.73
N LYS A 707 -25.62 -3.19 -6.96
CA LYS A 707 -26.39 -2.25 -6.11
C LYS A 707 -25.58 -1.71 -4.94
N GLY A 708 -24.75 -2.53 -4.29
CA GLY A 708 -23.89 -2.15 -3.17
C GLY A 708 -22.83 -1.12 -3.57
N TRP A 709 -22.17 -1.35 -4.70
CA TRP A 709 -21.14 -0.46 -5.21
C TRP A 709 -21.74 0.87 -5.68
N ARG A 710 -22.92 0.85 -6.31
CA ARG A 710 -23.67 2.08 -6.66
C ARG A 710 -23.97 2.96 -5.44
N ARG A 711 -24.44 2.36 -4.34
CA ARG A 711 -24.59 3.05 -3.05
C ARG A 711 -23.27 3.60 -2.52
N ALA A 712 -22.20 2.80 -2.56
CA ALA A 712 -20.89 3.18 -2.02
C ALA A 712 -20.28 4.39 -2.74
N PHE A 713 -20.31 4.40 -4.08
CA PHE A 713 -19.85 5.52 -4.91
C PHE A 713 -20.88 6.65 -5.06
N ALA A 714 -22.04 6.57 -4.40
CA ALA A 714 -23.16 7.50 -4.45
C ALA A 714 -23.62 7.86 -5.89
N GLN A 715 -23.66 6.85 -6.77
CA GLN A 715 -23.99 6.98 -8.19
C GLN A 715 -24.91 5.82 -8.61
N ASP A 716 -26.23 6.00 -8.49
CA ASP A 716 -27.23 4.95 -8.76
C ASP A 716 -27.32 4.54 -10.25
N ASP A 717 -26.85 5.40 -11.15
CA ASP A 717 -26.77 5.18 -12.60
C ASP A 717 -25.39 4.66 -13.07
N LEU A 718 -24.41 4.51 -12.15
CA LEU A 718 -23.02 4.12 -12.47
C LEU A 718 -23.01 2.89 -13.40
N PRO A 719 -22.45 3.00 -14.63
CA PRO A 719 -22.44 1.88 -15.57
C PRO A 719 -21.67 0.66 -15.06
N PHE A 720 -22.23 -0.53 -15.24
CA PHE A 720 -21.57 -1.81 -14.94
C PHE A 720 -21.53 -2.71 -16.18
N TYR A 721 -20.35 -2.95 -16.72
CA TYR A 721 -20.15 -3.88 -17.83
C TYR A 721 -19.30 -5.07 -17.39
N TRP A 722 -19.72 -6.30 -17.70
CA TRP A 722 -18.95 -7.49 -17.32
C TRP A 722 -18.59 -8.36 -18.51
N LEU A 723 -17.45 -9.04 -18.37
CA LEU A 723 -17.05 -10.14 -19.24
C LEU A 723 -17.94 -11.35 -18.93
N GLN A 724 -18.65 -11.87 -19.93
CA GLN A 724 -19.31 -13.18 -19.82
C GLN A 724 -18.26 -14.26 -19.57
N LEU A 725 -18.57 -15.27 -18.75
CA LEU A 725 -17.72 -16.47 -18.63
C LEU A 725 -17.54 -17.13 -20.00
N SER A 726 -16.29 -17.23 -20.45
CA SER A 726 -15.94 -17.74 -21.77
C SER A 726 -16.21 -19.23 -21.93
N THR A 727 -16.01 -19.75 -23.14
CA THR A 727 -15.92 -21.19 -23.39
C THR A 727 -14.78 -21.81 -22.56
N TYR A 728 -15.07 -22.93 -21.89
CA TYR A 728 -14.15 -23.72 -21.06
C TYR A 728 -14.74 -25.12 -20.80
N GLY A 729 -13.88 -26.15 -20.74
CA GLY A 729 -14.21 -27.52 -20.37
C GLY A 729 -14.59 -28.46 -21.53
N GLU A 730 -14.31 -29.76 -21.36
CA GLU A 730 -14.68 -30.81 -22.32
C GLU A 730 -16.21 -30.94 -22.50
N THR A 731 -16.63 -31.13 -23.75
CA THR A 731 -18.03 -31.16 -24.26
C THR A 731 -18.97 -32.19 -23.62
N LYS A 732 -18.46 -33.11 -22.79
CA LYS A 732 -19.24 -34.15 -22.09
C LYS A 732 -19.18 -34.06 -20.56
N SER A 733 -18.40 -33.15 -19.99
CA SER A 733 -18.22 -33.08 -18.53
C SER A 733 -19.40 -32.37 -17.84
N ARG A 734 -19.81 -32.84 -16.65
CA ARG A 734 -20.82 -32.17 -15.80
C ARG A 734 -20.45 -30.72 -15.44
N HIS A 735 -19.17 -30.34 -15.57
CA HIS A 735 -18.69 -28.97 -15.38
C HIS A 735 -19.22 -28.01 -16.46
N THR A 736 -19.32 -28.44 -17.73
CA THR A 736 -19.83 -27.55 -18.81
C THR A 736 -21.26 -27.11 -18.61
N GLU A 737 -22.13 -27.99 -18.09
CA GLU A 737 -23.52 -27.64 -17.80
C GLU A 737 -23.60 -26.60 -16.69
N ARG A 738 -22.92 -26.81 -15.54
CA ARG A 738 -22.85 -25.80 -14.47
C ARG A 738 -22.36 -24.46 -15.01
N TRP A 739 -21.31 -24.45 -15.83
CA TRP A 739 -20.74 -23.25 -16.42
C TRP A 739 -21.74 -22.50 -17.32
N ALA A 740 -22.62 -23.22 -18.04
CA ALA A 740 -23.69 -22.63 -18.84
C ALA A 740 -24.76 -21.94 -17.97
N TYR A 741 -25.22 -22.58 -16.88
CA TYR A 741 -26.12 -21.94 -15.91
C TYR A 741 -25.48 -20.70 -15.26
N PHE A 742 -24.16 -20.68 -15.03
CA PHE A 742 -23.47 -19.48 -14.54
C PHE A 742 -23.41 -18.34 -15.57
N ARG A 743 -23.31 -18.62 -16.88
CA ARG A 743 -23.48 -17.59 -17.92
C ARG A 743 -24.90 -17.02 -17.89
N GLU A 744 -25.92 -17.87 -17.76
CA GLU A 744 -27.31 -17.42 -17.60
C GLU A 744 -27.47 -16.53 -16.35
N ALA A 745 -26.92 -16.96 -15.22
CA ALA A 745 -26.95 -16.19 -13.97
C ALA A 745 -26.27 -14.82 -14.09
N GLN A 746 -25.15 -14.71 -14.81
CA GLN A 746 -24.56 -13.42 -15.19
C GLN A 746 -25.50 -12.60 -16.07
N SER A 747 -26.16 -13.21 -17.07
CA SER A 747 -27.07 -12.51 -17.98
C SER A 747 -28.33 -11.99 -17.29
N ARG A 748 -28.81 -12.62 -16.21
CA ARG A 748 -29.95 -12.14 -15.41
C ARG A 748 -29.69 -10.75 -14.80
N ALA A 749 -28.44 -10.34 -14.59
CA ALA A 749 -28.10 -8.99 -14.12
C ALA A 749 -28.37 -7.88 -15.16
N LEU A 750 -28.60 -8.22 -16.44
CA LEU A 750 -29.02 -7.27 -17.48
C LEU A 750 -30.42 -6.65 -17.23
N LEU A 751 -31.18 -7.18 -16.26
CA LEU A 751 -32.42 -6.58 -15.78
C LEU A 751 -32.20 -5.31 -14.93
N LEU A 752 -30.95 -4.99 -14.55
CA LEU A 752 -30.60 -3.76 -13.84
C LEU A 752 -30.29 -2.62 -14.84
N PRO A 753 -30.71 -1.37 -14.58
CA PRO A 753 -30.44 -0.24 -15.46
C PRO A 753 -28.94 0.05 -15.56
N ALA A 754 -28.52 0.62 -16.70
CA ALA A 754 -27.11 0.95 -17.00
C ALA A 754 -26.15 -0.25 -16.84
N THR A 755 -26.52 -1.42 -17.34
CA THR A 755 -25.70 -2.63 -17.37
C THR A 755 -25.38 -3.11 -18.78
N GLY A 756 -24.45 -4.06 -18.91
CA GLY A 756 -24.10 -4.69 -20.19
C GLY A 756 -23.16 -5.88 -20.05
N GLN A 757 -23.26 -6.85 -20.96
CA GLN A 757 -22.46 -8.08 -20.94
C GLN A 757 -21.66 -8.20 -22.24
N ALA A 758 -20.34 -8.19 -22.13
CA ALA A 758 -19.46 -8.56 -23.24
C ALA A 758 -19.47 -10.09 -23.41
N VAL A 759 -20.20 -10.58 -24.41
CA VAL A 759 -20.27 -12.01 -24.78
C VAL A 759 -18.90 -12.48 -25.27
N THR A 760 -18.44 -13.66 -24.82
CA THR A 760 -17.09 -14.21 -25.10
C THR A 760 -17.06 -15.68 -25.52
N ILE A 761 -18.23 -16.26 -25.84
CA ILE A 761 -18.40 -17.68 -26.17
C ILE A 761 -17.50 -18.17 -27.34
N ASP A 762 -17.09 -17.24 -28.19
CA ASP A 762 -16.31 -17.43 -29.42
C ASP A 762 -14.79 -17.23 -29.28
N ILE A 763 -14.33 -16.66 -28.15
CA ILE A 763 -12.90 -16.36 -27.91
C ILE A 763 -12.32 -17.13 -26.71
N GLY A 764 -13.12 -17.97 -26.05
CA GLY A 764 -12.69 -18.88 -24.98
C GLY A 764 -11.90 -20.08 -25.48
N ASP A 765 -11.22 -20.75 -24.55
CA ASP A 765 -10.31 -21.87 -24.79
C ASP A 765 -10.85 -23.10 -24.01
N PRO A 766 -11.08 -24.27 -24.67
CA PRO A 766 -11.55 -25.46 -23.98
C PRO A 766 -10.69 -25.86 -22.77
N GLU A 767 -9.39 -25.65 -22.87
CA GLU A 767 -8.40 -26.06 -21.87
C GLU A 767 -8.12 -24.97 -20.81
N ALA A 768 -8.54 -23.72 -21.06
CA ALA A 768 -8.24 -22.59 -20.18
C ALA A 768 -9.40 -21.56 -20.05
N PRO A 769 -9.88 -21.25 -18.83
CA PRO A 769 -11.00 -20.31 -18.64
C PRO A 769 -10.63 -18.83 -18.92
N ARG A 770 -9.35 -18.55 -19.19
CA ARG A 770 -8.80 -17.21 -19.46
C ARG A 770 -8.53 -17.02 -20.96
N PRO A 771 -9.45 -16.45 -21.76
CA PRO A 771 -9.21 -16.15 -23.17
C PRO A 771 -7.99 -15.24 -23.37
N LYS A 772 -7.01 -15.69 -24.16
CA LYS A 772 -5.82 -14.90 -24.53
C LYS A 772 -6.14 -13.71 -25.44
N ASN A 773 -7.23 -13.77 -26.22
CA ASN A 773 -7.70 -12.66 -27.06
C ASN A 773 -8.38 -11.56 -26.22
N LYS A 774 -7.57 -10.89 -25.39
CA LYS A 774 -8.00 -9.79 -24.53
C LYS A 774 -8.42 -8.55 -25.31
N GLN A 775 -7.96 -8.40 -26.55
CA GLN A 775 -8.32 -7.28 -27.42
C GLN A 775 -9.78 -7.37 -27.86
N ALA A 776 -10.26 -8.53 -28.33
CA ALA A 776 -11.67 -8.72 -28.66
C ALA A 776 -12.59 -8.62 -27.43
N ALA A 777 -12.16 -9.14 -26.29
CA ALA A 777 -12.86 -9.03 -25.02
C ALA A 777 -13.04 -7.55 -24.58
N ALA A 778 -11.96 -6.77 -24.61
CA ALA A 778 -11.97 -5.36 -24.22
C ALA A 778 -12.74 -4.48 -25.20
N ASN A 779 -12.62 -4.72 -26.52
CA ASN A 779 -13.34 -3.95 -27.54
C ASN A 779 -14.87 -4.04 -27.36
N ARG A 780 -15.38 -5.20 -26.92
CA ARG A 780 -16.81 -5.41 -26.61
C ARG A 780 -17.25 -4.60 -25.39
N LEU A 781 -16.42 -4.54 -24.34
CA LEU A 781 -16.66 -3.66 -23.19
C LEU A 781 -16.59 -2.17 -23.59
N ALA A 782 -15.64 -1.79 -24.45
CA ALA A 782 -15.51 -0.42 -24.94
C ALA A 782 -16.74 0.00 -25.78
N ARG A 783 -17.23 -0.85 -26.69
CA ARG A 783 -18.47 -0.59 -27.46
C ARG A 783 -19.70 -0.42 -26.54
N LEU A 784 -19.82 -1.21 -25.47
CA LEU A 784 -20.87 -1.04 -24.46
C LEU A 784 -20.79 0.34 -23.80
N ALA A 785 -19.59 0.84 -23.47
CA ALA A 785 -19.40 2.18 -22.92
C ALA A 785 -19.70 3.29 -23.95
N LEU A 786 -19.15 3.19 -25.17
CA LEU A 786 -19.35 4.16 -26.25
C LEU A 786 -20.84 4.37 -26.57
N LYS A 787 -21.62 3.29 -26.65
CA LYS A 787 -23.07 3.38 -26.86
C LYS A 787 -23.85 3.81 -25.61
N ASN A 788 -23.61 3.18 -24.46
CA ASN A 788 -24.53 3.31 -23.32
C ASN A 788 -24.16 4.44 -22.35
N ALA A 789 -22.86 4.75 -22.17
CA ALA A 789 -22.41 5.93 -21.43
C ALA A 789 -22.31 7.15 -22.36
N TYR A 790 -21.55 7.03 -23.46
CA TYR A 790 -21.19 8.16 -24.35
C TYR A 790 -22.16 8.40 -25.52
N LYS A 791 -23.25 7.63 -25.63
CA LYS A 791 -24.36 7.77 -26.60
C LYS A 791 -23.94 7.73 -28.08
N GLN A 792 -22.78 7.19 -28.41
CA GLN A 792 -22.32 7.03 -29.78
C GLN A 792 -23.11 5.94 -30.53
N SER A 793 -23.28 6.12 -31.84
CA SER A 793 -23.95 5.16 -32.72
C SER A 793 -23.02 4.00 -33.09
N VAL A 794 -22.79 3.09 -32.14
CA VAL A 794 -21.96 1.89 -32.34
C VAL A 794 -22.72 0.61 -31.98
N GLN A 795 -22.48 -0.46 -32.74
CA GLN A 795 -22.98 -1.79 -32.42
C GLN A 795 -22.19 -2.37 -31.24
N ASP A 796 -22.88 -2.73 -30.15
CA ASP A 796 -22.30 -3.10 -28.85
C ASP A 796 -22.40 -4.59 -28.50
N ALA A 797 -23.47 -5.25 -28.92
CA ALA A 797 -23.69 -6.67 -28.71
C ALA A 797 -23.99 -7.41 -30.03
N GLY A 798 -23.92 -8.74 -30.01
CA GLY A 798 -24.34 -9.59 -31.12
C GLY A 798 -25.86 -9.79 -31.20
N PRO A 799 -26.33 -10.70 -32.07
CA PRO A 799 -27.75 -11.01 -32.22
C PRO A 799 -28.35 -11.58 -30.93
N VAL A 800 -29.56 -11.12 -30.56
CA VAL A 800 -30.26 -11.59 -29.34
C VAL A 800 -31.58 -12.25 -29.76
N PRO A 801 -31.92 -13.46 -29.30
CA PRO A 801 -33.19 -14.11 -29.64
C PRO A 801 -34.37 -13.28 -29.13
N ARG A 802 -35.36 -13.06 -30.01
CA ARG A 802 -36.62 -12.36 -29.73
C ARG A 802 -37.79 -13.33 -29.51
N GLY A 803 -37.77 -14.48 -30.17
CA GLY A 803 -38.80 -15.50 -30.04
C GLY A 803 -38.48 -16.75 -30.85
N ALA A 804 -39.19 -17.85 -30.57
CA ALA A 804 -39.08 -19.11 -31.30
C ALA A 804 -40.48 -19.60 -31.69
N GLN A 805 -40.69 -19.83 -32.99
CA GLN A 805 -41.95 -20.28 -33.59
C GLN A 805 -41.80 -21.75 -34.01
N PRO A 806 -42.72 -22.67 -33.66
CA PRO A 806 -42.63 -24.08 -34.07
C PRO A 806 -42.68 -24.23 -35.60
N VAL A 807 -41.85 -25.15 -36.14
CA VAL A 807 -41.91 -25.61 -37.53
C VAL A 807 -41.80 -27.15 -37.58
N ALA A 808 -41.95 -27.75 -38.76
CA ALA A 808 -41.82 -29.19 -38.92
C ALA A 808 -40.44 -29.70 -38.41
N ASN A 809 -40.47 -30.56 -37.38
CA ASN A 809 -39.28 -31.09 -36.69
C ASN A 809 -38.31 -30.02 -36.14
N GLY A 810 -38.78 -28.81 -35.79
CA GLY A 810 -37.90 -27.74 -35.37
C GLY A 810 -38.55 -26.44 -34.88
N PHE A 811 -37.74 -25.37 -34.86
CA PHE A 811 -38.18 -23.99 -34.60
C PHE A 811 -37.57 -23.01 -35.61
N ARG A 812 -38.33 -21.97 -35.99
CA ARG A 812 -37.77 -20.72 -36.52
C ARG A 812 -37.51 -19.78 -35.34
N ILE A 813 -36.28 -19.32 -35.18
CA ILE A 813 -35.88 -18.41 -34.09
C ILE A 813 -35.58 -17.05 -34.70
N ASP A 814 -36.32 -16.02 -34.29
CA ASP A 814 -36.13 -14.66 -34.78
C ASP A 814 -35.18 -13.89 -33.86
N PHE A 815 -34.23 -13.14 -34.43
CA PHE A 815 -33.23 -12.38 -33.68
C PHE A 815 -33.42 -10.87 -33.84
N ALA A 816 -33.14 -10.15 -32.75
CA ALA A 816 -32.89 -8.72 -32.73
C ALA A 816 -31.38 -8.43 -32.81
N ASN A 817 -31.01 -7.15 -32.91
CA ASN A 817 -29.63 -6.69 -32.79
C ASN A 817 -28.64 -7.21 -33.86
N CYS A 818 -29.19 -7.47 -35.05
CA CYS A 818 -28.48 -7.93 -36.25
C CYS A 818 -28.82 -7.05 -37.47
N PRO A 819 -28.41 -5.76 -37.49
CA PRO A 819 -28.51 -4.93 -38.68
C PRO A 819 -27.73 -5.59 -39.84
N GLY A 820 -28.32 -5.59 -41.04
CA GLY A 820 -27.78 -6.35 -42.19
C GLY A 820 -27.94 -7.88 -42.09
N GLY A 821 -28.67 -8.40 -41.10
CA GLY A 821 -28.97 -9.82 -40.95
C GLY A 821 -27.96 -10.61 -40.11
N LEU A 822 -28.17 -11.92 -40.06
CA LEU A 822 -27.29 -12.87 -39.36
C LEU A 822 -26.20 -13.40 -40.29
N VAL A 823 -25.03 -13.70 -39.71
CA VAL A 823 -23.97 -14.45 -40.37
C VAL A 823 -23.46 -15.58 -39.47
N SER A 824 -22.77 -16.55 -40.07
CA SER A 824 -22.19 -17.69 -39.37
C SER A 824 -20.69 -17.75 -39.59
N ALA A 825 -19.93 -17.92 -38.51
CA ALA A 825 -18.48 -18.17 -38.54
C ALA A 825 -18.12 -19.60 -39.02
N ALA A 826 -19.11 -20.42 -39.35
CA ALA A 826 -18.98 -21.76 -39.92
C ALA A 826 -19.93 -21.93 -41.13
N PRO A 827 -19.68 -22.84 -42.09
CA PRO A 827 -20.47 -22.98 -43.33
C PRO A 827 -21.97 -23.19 -43.14
N LYS A 828 -22.39 -23.72 -41.98
CA LYS A 828 -23.77 -23.62 -41.46
C LYS A 828 -23.71 -23.24 -39.96
N PRO A 829 -24.72 -22.54 -39.41
CA PRO A 829 -24.83 -22.29 -37.98
C PRO A 829 -24.73 -23.58 -37.16
N GLY A 830 -23.74 -23.63 -36.27
CA GLY A 830 -23.52 -24.70 -35.30
C GLY A 830 -23.94 -24.31 -33.88
N GLY A 831 -23.84 -25.27 -32.95
CA GLY A 831 -24.07 -25.06 -31.52
C GLY A 831 -25.54 -25.07 -31.09
N PHE A 832 -26.45 -25.49 -31.96
CA PHE A 832 -27.88 -25.69 -31.65
C PHE A 832 -28.18 -27.11 -31.18
N GLU A 833 -29.10 -27.21 -30.21
CA GLU A 833 -29.65 -28.47 -29.72
C GLU A 833 -31.18 -28.35 -29.52
N LEU A 834 -31.91 -29.43 -29.83
CA LEU A 834 -33.36 -29.55 -29.62
C LEU A 834 -33.66 -30.66 -28.62
N ALA A 835 -34.76 -30.52 -27.88
CA ALA A 835 -35.30 -31.54 -26.98
C ALA A 835 -36.81 -31.67 -27.09
N GLY A 836 -37.35 -32.86 -26.78
CA GLY A 836 -38.78 -33.05 -26.55
C GLY A 836 -39.20 -32.59 -25.16
N SER A 837 -40.42 -32.95 -24.74
CA SER A 837 -40.93 -32.69 -23.38
C SER A 837 -40.13 -33.41 -22.27
N ASP A 838 -39.33 -34.42 -22.61
CA ASP A 838 -38.35 -35.04 -21.71
C ASP A 838 -37.12 -34.14 -21.42
N GLY A 839 -36.94 -33.06 -22.19
CA GLY A 839 -35.79 -32.18 -22.13
C GLY A 839 -34.45 -32.91 -22.40
N LYS A 840 -34.44 -34.01 -23.17
CA LYS A 840 -33.22 -34.73 -23.55
C LYS A 840 -32.63 -34.15 -24.83
N TYR A 841 -31.85 -33.10 -24.67
CA TYR A 841 -31.21 -32.38 -25.76
C TYR A 841 -30.37 -33.27 -26.69
N LYS A 842 -30.54 -33.06 -28.00
CA LYS A 842 -29.78 -33.66 -29.10
C LYS A 842 -29.33 -32.55 -30.07
N PRO A 843 -28.17 -32.71 -30.75
CA PRO A 843 -27.75 -31.77 -31.79
C PRO A 843 -28.81 -31.54 -32.86
N ALA A 844 -28.82 -30.31 -33.40
CA ALA A 844 -29.73 -29.89 -34.45
C ALA A 844 -28.98 -29.23 -35.61
N SER A 845 -29.49 -29.41 -36.82
CA SER A 845 -29.07 -28.65 -38.00
C SER A 845 -29.72 -27.28 -37.97
N ALA A 846 -29.02 -26.26 -38.43
CA ALA A 846 -29.53 -24.90 -38.46
C ALA A 846 -29.09 -24.15 -39.72
N GLU A 847 -29.95 -23.24 -40.21
CA GLU A 847 -29.74 -22.43 -41.42
C GLU A 847 -30.24 -21.00 -41.17
N VAL A 848 -29.51 -20.00 -41.69
CA VAL A 848 -29.88 -18.58 -41.58
C VAL A 848 -30.90 -18.23 -42.66
N ASP A 849 -31.94 -17.51 -42.26
CA ASP A 849 -32.92 -16.89 -43.15
C ASP A 849 -33.16 -15.43 -42.70
N GLY A 850 -32.39 -14.51 -43.29
CA GLY A 850 -32.42 -13.08 -42.97
C GLY A 850 -31.96 -12.77 -41.54
N SER A 851 -32.92 -12.34 -40.70
CA SER A 851 -32.74 -12.11 -39.25
C SER A 851 -33.19 -13.29 -38.39
N SER A 852 -33.51 -14.43 -39.01
CA SER A 852 -34.00 -15.64 -38.34
C SER A 852 -33.05 -16.82 -38.56
N VAL A 853 -33.19 -17.86 -37.74
CA VAL A 853 -32.54 -19.15 -37.95
C VAL A 853 -33.58 -20.26 -37.89
N VAL A 854 -33.63 -21.11 -38.90
CA VAL A 854 -34.45 -22.33 -38.90
C VAL A 854 -33.60 -23.47 -38.34
N VAL A 855 -34.05 -24.08 -37.24
CA VAL A 855 -33.33 -25.10 -36.47
C VAL A 855 -34.16 -26.39 -36.46
N THR A 856 -33.64 -27.51 -36.96
CA THR A 856 -34.36 -28.79 -37.07
C THR A 856 -33.51 -29.98 -36.62
N SER A 857 -34.16 -31.07 -36.16
CA SER A 857 -33.45 -32.33 -35.86
C SER A 857 -34.34 -33.55 -36.13
N PRO A 858 -33.97 -34.47 -37.06
CA PRO A 858 -34.75 -35.67 -37.33
C PRO A 858 -34.77 -36.65 -36.14
N SER A 859 -33.84 -36.48 -35.19
CA SER A 859 -33.76 -37.26 -33.95
C SER A 859 -34.78 -36.82 -32.88
N VAL A 860 -35.49 -35.71 -33.08
CA VAL A 860 -36.44 -35.13 -32.10
C VAL A 860 -37.80 -34.92 -32.79
N LYS A 861 -38.63 -35.97 -32.80
CA LYS A 861 -39.91 -35.99 -33.54
C LYS A 861 -40.95 -34.95 -33.11
N ALA A 862 -40.86 -34.47 -31.87
CA ALA A 862 -41.73 -33.43 -31.32
C ALA A 862 -40.90 -32.48 -30.44
N PRO A 863 -40.21 -31.48 -31.02
CA PRO A 863 -39.41 -30.53 -30.26
C PRO A 863 -40.31 -29.64 -29.39
N ALA A 864 -40.01 -29.60 -28.09
CA ALA A 864 -40.61 -28.69 -27.13
C ALA A 864 -39.66 -27.55 -26.73
N PHE A 865 -38.34 -27.80 -26.78
CA PHE A 865 -37.32 -26.83 -26.35
C PHE A 865 -36.16 -26.75 -27.33
N VAL A 866 -35.54 -25.57 -27.41
CA VAL A 866 -34.31 -25.30 -28.17
C VAL A 866 -33.30 -24.56 -27.30
N ARG A 867 -32.02 -24.84 -27.51
CA ARG A 867 -30.91 -24.08 -26.91
C ARG A 867 -29.76 -23.88 -27.89
N TYR A 868 -28.96 -22.85 -27.64
CA TYR A 868 -27.81 -22.45 -28.45
C TYR A 868 -26.60 -22.18 -27.55
N GLY A 869 -25.42 -22.66 -27.96
CA GLY A 869 -24.14 -22.36 -27.31
C GLY A 869 -24.01 -22.87 -25.87
N TRP A 870 -24.85 -23.83 -25.45
CA TRP A 870 -24.97 -24.24 -24.05
C TRP A 870 -23.76 -25.05 -23.57
N ARG A 871 -23.53 -26.25 -24.12
CA ARG A 871 -22.44 -27.17 -23.69
C ARG A 871 -21.23 -27.26 -24.64
N LEU A 872 -21.38 -26.84 -25.90
CA LEU A 872 -20.41 -27.16 -26.96
C LEU A 872 -19.39 -26.03 -27.19
N ALA A 873 -18.15 -26.25 -26.75
CA ALA A 873 -17.02 -25.41 -27.05
C ALA A 873 -16.81 -25.26 -28.58
N GLY A 874 -16.47 -24.05 -29.04
CA GLY A 874 -16.21 -23.72 -30.45
C GLY A 874 -17.42 -23.74 -31.39
N ALA A 875 -18.52 -24.42 -31.05
CA ALA A 875 -19.66 -24.60 -31.95
C ALA A 875 -20.52 -23.34 -32.15
N ALA A 876 -20.55 -22.43 -31.17
CA ALA A 876 -21.35 -21.20 -31.17
C ALA A 876 -20.88 -20.20 -32.24
N SER A 877 -21.48 -20.26 -33.43
CA SER A 877 -20.99 -19.63 -34.66
C SER A 877 -21.81 -18.44 -35.17
N LEU A 878 -23.01 -18.16 -34.64
CA LEU A 878 -23.82 -17.01 -35.05
C LEU A 878 -23.20 -15.67 -34.62
N ARG A 879 -23.13 -14.73 -35.58
CA ARG A 879 -22.74 -13.33 -35.39
C ARG A 879 -23.75 -12.40 -36.10
N ASN A 880 -23.67 -11.09 -35.83
CA ASN A 880 -24.17 -10.06 -36.74
C ASN A 880 -23.04 -9.64 -37.73
N GLN A 881 -23.34 -8.72 -38.65
CA GLN A 881 -22.37 -8.25 -39.64
C GLN A 881 -21.11 -7.60 -39.01
N ASP A 882 -21.22 -6.99 -37.83
CA ASP A 882 -20.08 -6.51 -37.01
C ASP A 882 -19.19 -7.62 -36.42
N GLY A 883 -19.51 -8.90 -36.65
CA GLY A 883 -18.78 -10.03 -36.09
C GLY A 883 -19.01 -10.26 -34.59
N LEU A 884 -20.02 -9.62 -33.98
CA LEU A 884 -20.31 -9.79 -32.55
C LEU A 884 -21.17 -11.04 -32.29
N PRO A 885 -20.81 -11.90 -31.32
CA PRO A 885 -21.48 -13.18 -31.09
C PRO A 885 -22.85 -13.06 -30.42
N ALA A 886 -23.78 -13.91 -30.86
CA ALA A 886 -25.01 -14.17 -30.13
C ALA A 886 -24.69 -14.83 -28.77
N PRO A 887 -25.35 -14.42 -27.66
CA PRO A 887 -25.16 -15.07 -26.36
C PRO A 887 -25.78 -16.47 -26.36
N PRO A 888 -25.28 -17.39 -25.50
CA PRO A 888 -25.97 -18.64 -25.23
C PRO A 888 -27.39 -18.41 -24.69
N PHE A 889 -28.33 -19.27 -25.06
CA PHE A 889 -29.72 -19.23 -24.59
C PHE A 889 -30.38 -20.61 -24.61
N ARG A 890 -31.53 -20.74 -23.94
CA ARG A 890 -32.43 -21.90 -23.95
C ARG A 890 -33.89 -21.44 -23.86
N THR A 891 -34.83 -22.29 -24.24
CA THR A 891 -36.28 -22.04 -24.09
C THR A 891 -36.97 -22.95 -23.06
N ASP A 892 -36.21 -23.83 -22.40
CA ASP A 892 -36.70 -24.55 -21.22
C ASP A 892 -36.53 -23.74 -19.93
N ALA A 893 -37.32 -24.08 -18.91
CA ALA A 893 -37.28 -23.47 -17.57
C ALA A 893 -36.73 -24.44 -16.51
N ILE A 894 -35.89 -25.42 -16.88
CA ILE A 894 -35.42 -26.47 -15.96
C ILE A 894 -34.45 -25.85 -14.92
N PRO A 895 -34.68 -25.99 -13.61
CA PRO A 895 -33.77 -25.48 -12.59
C PRO A 895 -32.41 -26.21 -12.55
N PHE A 896 -31.39 -25.53 -12.04
CA PHE A 896 -30.07 -26.13 -11.85
C PHE A 896 -30.14 -27.24 -10.78
N GLY A 897 -29.85 -28.49 -11.20
CA GLY A 897 -29.80 -29.66 -10.31
C GLY A 897 -31.05 -30.54 -10.32
N GLU A 898 -32.16 -30.14 -10.95
CA GLU A 898 -33.41 -30.93 -10.96
C GLU A 898 -33.45 -32.13 -11.93
N LYS A 899 -32.31 -32.55 -12.49
CA LYS A 899 -32.23 -33.73 -13.38
C LYS A 899 -31.34 -34.82 -12.83
N GLY A 900 -31.94 -35.99 -12.57
CA GLY A 900 -31.23 -37.24 -12.36
C GLY A 900 -30.71 -37.84 -13.68
N ALA A 901 -29.62 -38.60 -13.57
CA ALA A 901 -29.00 -39.44 -14.59
C ALA A 901 -28.61 -38.75 -15.93
N GLU A 902 -27.40 -38.19 -15.96
CA GLU A 902 -26.22 -38.95 -16.43
C GLU A 902 -25.00 -38.66 -15.52
#